data_AF-A0A8H5XHP8-F1
#
_entry.id   AF-A0A8H5XHP8-F1
#
_cell.length_a   1.000
_cell.length_b   1.000
_cell.length_c   1.000
_cell.angle_alpha   90.00
_cell.angle_beta   90.00
_cell.angle_gamma   90.00
#
_symmetry.space_group_name_H-M   'P 1'
#
loop_
_entity.id
_entity.type
_entity.pdbx_description
1 polymer ?
#
loop_
_entity_poly.entity_id
_entity_poly.type
_entity_poly.pdbx_seq_one_letter_code
_entity_poly.pdbx_strand_id
1 'polypeptide(L)'
;MGIPAAFRWLSSRYPKIISPVIEDQPLIMEDGSTIPVDTTRPNPNGEEFDNLYLDMNGIVHPCSHPEDRPAPKDEEEMMMEVFRYTDRVVNMVRPRKILMIAVDGVAPRAKMNQQRSRRFRSAQEAQEKEKDKQELIKLLKQQNGGNLTAESEETVLKKAFDSNSITPGTPFMDILALSLRYWCQYKLNTDPGWAKLKIIISDATVPGEGEHKIMNFVRSQRASPDHDPNTRHVIYGLDADLIMLGLATHEPHFRVLREDVFFQEQKARLCKLCGQKGHDAQNCRGEEKKKDGEHDEKDKGVALKPFIWLHVAVLREYLEVELSVPNLPFRFDVERAVDDWIFMCCFVGNDFLPHLPALEIREHGIDTLTKIWKDNLPIMGGYVTKDGHIDLERAQVILSGLAKQEDGIFKRRKEQEDRREANFKRRKLQNENNGRGGRQGGPAHPKKINGLENPANVLLQPITSFSGPNEQRLTHDMIVNRSGAPGANVANKSAASVLKAQLQSQKSLSTTKPAEADQDSASALGKRKASTLEEGDGSTPDTSNAPTPAAPAEEGPVDDVRLWEDGYADRYYEKKFHKDPQDIEFRHEVARAYVEGLAWVLLYYFQGCPSWEWYYPYHYAPFAADFQDIDKMKISFEKGRISKPFEQLMSVLPAASRHALPEVFHDLMLNPESNIIDFYPEDFEIDLNGKKMAWQGVALLPFIEMPRLLAAVQAKYPQLSAADSARNEMGRDVLIFSEAHESLYDDVLTKFYSKKQGDSKFKLNPKKSDGLSGKVEKKEGYVPHEELKYPLERNGMPNLDYDRSVRYGTVPVTHSFCLANISSVYYDMPSVSQTHKSMLLRGVQLPKPALTQSDIQDIRNKANRGGRNGGFGRGGHNRGGYNGPGMSRGPQQDRHQGGYGRPNGHYPPPAASHHVPPPPGAPGFGIGVPPPPPPAHYYNNQQYDNRHGGVPGYNNQYRGPPQPPRGASGYQGYRGQSYDIGRGSGGYGSGGHGSRGNYRDGRSYR
;
A
#
# COMPACT_ATOMS: atom_id res chain seq x y z
N MET A 1 9.87 -2.17 -0.31
CA MET A 1 9.30 -1.90 -1.67
C MET A 1 8.78 -0.47 -1.72
N GLY A 2 8.55 0.14 -2.89
CA GLY A 2 7.91 1.47 -2.94
C GLY A 2 6.39 1.39 -2.75
N ILE A 3 5.84 2.03 -1.72
CA ILE A 3 4.39 1.97 -1.38
C ILE A 3 3.47 2.22 -2.59
N PRO A 4 3.66 3.29 -3.39
CA PRO A 4 2.78 3.53 -4.55
C PRO A 4 2.98 2.50 -5.68
N ALA A 5 4.12 1.79 -5.74
CA ALA A 5 4.39 0.80 -6.78
C ALA A 5 3.71 -0.55 -6.48
N ALA A 6 3.78 -1.02 -5.22
CA ALA A 6 3.06 -2.21 -4.78
C ALA A 6 1.54 -2.00 -4.88
N PHE A 7 1.06 -0.86 -4.37
CA PHE A 7 -0.37 -0.53 -4.44
C PHE A 7 -0.87 -0.36 -5.89
N ARG A 8 -0.10 0.27 -6.79
CA ARG A 8 -0.43 0.40 -8.22
C ARG A 8 -0.44 -0.94 -8.96
N TRP A 9 0.41 -1.90 -8.59
CA TRP A 9 0.35 -3.26 -9.14
C TRP A 9 -0.92 -3.98 -8.68
N LEU A 10 -1.17 -4.01 -7.36
CA LEU A 10 -2.38 -4.61 -6.76
C LEU A 10 -3.67 -4.04 -7.37
N SER A 11 -3.80 -2.71 -7.46
CA SER A 11 -4.98 -2.05 -8.02
C SER A 11 -5.20 -2.38 -9.51
N SER A 12 -4.12 -2.54 -10.28
CA SER A 12 -4.19 -2.90 -11.69
C SER A 12 -4.54 -4.38 -11.93
N ARG A 13 -4.16 -5.27 -11.01
CA ARG A 13 -4.33 -6.73 -11.12
C ARG A 13 -5.67 -7.20 -10.54
N TYR A 14 -6.04 -6.66 -9.39
CA TYR A 14 -7.18 -7.08 -8.56
C TYR A 14 -8.17 -5.91 -8.31
N PRO A 15 -8.73 -5.27 -9.34
CA PRO A 15 -9.41 -3.97 -9.20
C PRO A 15 -10.60 -3.96 -8.22
N LYS A 16 -11.28 -5.10 -7.99
CA LYS A 16 -12.38 -5.20 -7.03
C LYS A 16 -11.97 -5.19 -5.55
N ILE A 17 -10.68 -5.27 -5.23
CA ILE A 17 -10.24 -5.08 -3.83
C ILE A 17 -10.41 -3.63 -3.38
N ILE A 18 -10.63 -2.68 -4.29
CA ILE A 18 -10.77 -1.25 -3.98
C ILE A 18 -12.24 -0.82 -4.08
N SER A 19 -12.71 -0.10 -3.07
CA SER A 19 -13.91 0.73 -3.19
C SER A 19 -13.70 2.09 -2.52
N PRO A 20 -14.37 3.17 -2.97
CA PRO A 20 -14.35 4.43 -2.22
C PRO A 20 -14.98 4.25 -0.83
N VAL A 21 -14.56 5.09 0.11
CA VAL A 21 -15.22 5.25 1.41
C VAL A 21 -16.33 6.29 1.27
N ILE A 22 -17.49 6.00 1.87
CA ILE A 22 -18.58 6.95 2.03
C ILE A 22 -18.40 7.63 3.39
N GLU A 23 -18.26 8.96 3.39
CA GLU A 23 -18.22 9.79 4.59
C GLU A 23 -19.48 10.64 4.71
N ASP A 24 -20.09 10.67 5.89
CA ASP A 24 -21.05 11.72 6.24
C ASP A 24 -20.27 12.97 6.64
N GLN A 25 -20.69 14.14 6.17
CA GLN A 25 -20.05 15.42 6.51
C GLN A 25 -20.86 16.19 7.56
N PRO A 26 -20.22 16.97 8.46
CA PRO A 26 -20.93 17.81 9.43
C PRO A 26 -21.86 18.80 8.73
N LEU A 27 -23.09 18.92 9.23
CA LEU A 27 -24.08 19.84 8.66
C LEU A 27 -23.83 21.25 9.21
N ILE A 28 -23.39 22.16 8.35
CA ILE A 28 -23.27 23.59 8.67
C ILE A 28 -24.65 24.23 8.51
N MET A 29 -25.19 24.80 9.58
CA MET A 29 -26.45 25.57 9.54
C MET A 29 -26.22 26.99 9.02
N GLU A 30 -27.30 27.67 8.62
CA GLU A 30 -27.27 29.06 8.13
C GLU A 30 -26.83 30.09 9.19
N ASP A 31 -26.91 29.74 10.49
CA ASP A 31 -26.41 30.55 11.61
C ASP A 31 -24.91 30.36 11.89
N GLY A 32 -24.24 29.48 11.14
CA GLY A 32 -22.82 29.13 11.31
C GLY A 32 -22.55 28.07 12.38
N SER A 33 -23.58 27.55 13.05
CA SER A 33 -23.43 26.37 13.93
C SER A 33 -23.18 25.11 13.08
N THR A 34 -22.50 24.11 13.68
CA THR A 34 -22.17 22.85 13.00
C THR A 34 -22.74 21.67 13.78
N ILE A 35 -23.58 20.87 13.13
CA ILE A 35 -24.08 19.61 13.68
C ILE A 35 -22.97 18.56 13.45
N PRO A 36 -22.41 17.94 14.50
CA PRO A 36 -21.44 16.87 14.34
C PRO A 36 -22.08 15.62 13.70
N VAL A 37 -21.25 14.77 13.11
CA VAL A 37 -21.70 13.51 12.51
C VAL A 37 -22.18 12.57 13.62
N ASP A 38 -23.44 12.14 13.53
CA ASP A 38 -24.04 11.20 14.48
C ASP A 38 -23.52 9.76 14.24
N THR A 39 -22.38 9.46 14.87
CA THR A 39 -21.69 8.17 14.79
C THR A 39 -22.45 7.02 15.44
N THR A 40 -23.53 7.28 16.20
CA THR A 40 -24.39 6.23 16.76
C THR A 40 -25.22 5.53 15.68
N ARG A 41 -25.46 6.21 14.55
CA ARG A 41 -26.21 5.67 13.40
C ARG A 41 -25.44 4.57 12.67
N PRO A 42 -26.16 3.67 11.95
CA PRO A 42 -25.54 2.70 11.06
C PRO A 42 -24.52 3.32 10.11
N ASN A 43 -23.47 2.60 9.78
CA ASN A 43 -22.39 3.10 8.94
C ASN A 43 -22.86 3.28 7.47
N PRO A 44 -22.67 4.47 6.84
CA PRO A 44 -23.10 4.74 5.47
C PRO A 44 -22.42 3.85 4.41
N ASN A 45 -21.31 3.17 4.76
CA ASN A 45 -20.63 2.19 3.90
C ASN A 45 -21.38 0.84 3.79
N GLY A 46 -22.52 0.67 4.48
CA GLY A 46 -23.39 -0.50 4.39
C GLY A 46 -22.93 -1.72 5.20
N GLU A 47 -21.85 -1.60 5.97
CA GLU A 47 -21.36 -2.63 6.89
C GLU A 47 -20.83 -1.99 8.18
N GLU A 48 -21.22 -2.53 9.34
CA GLU A 48 -20.68 -2.16 10.66
C GLU A 48 -19.32 -2.82 10.91
N PHE A 49 -18.44 -2.16 11.67
CA PHE A 49 -17.11 -2.67 12.04
C PHE A 49 -16.95 -2.79 13.56
N ASP A 50 -16.26 -3.83 14.02
CA ASP A 50 -16.06 -4.05 15.45
C ASP A 50 -14.86 -3.26 15.98
N ASN A 51 -13.71 -3.47 15.34
CA ASN A 51 -12.41 -3.04 15.84
C ASN A 51 -11.70 -2.16 14.79
N LEU A 52 -11.37 -0.94 15.19
CA LEU A 52 -10.51 -0.03 14.44
C LEU A 52 -9.10 -0.02 15.05
N TYR A 53 -8.09 -0.20 14.21
CA TYR A 53 -6.68 -0.12 14.56
C TYR A 53 -6.06 1.05 13.80
N LEU A 54 -5.35 1.94 14.49
CA LEU A 54 -4.68 3.09 13.89
C LEU A 54 -3.17 2.95 14.05
N ASP A 55 -2.45 2.85 12.93
CA ASP A 55 -1.06 3.30 12.89
C ASP A 55 -1.06 4.84 12.97
N MET A 56 -0.50 5.37 14.06
CA MET A 56 -0.39 6.81 14.26
C MET A 56 0.74 7.44 13.46
N ASN A 57 1.78 6.71 13.06
CA ASN A 57 2.86 7.31 12.27
C ASN A 57 2.36 7.65 10.86
N GLY A 58 1.47 6.84 10.28
CA GLY A 58 0.67 7.14 9.09
C GLY A 58 -0.35 8.28 9.24
N ILE A 59 -0.54 8.86 10.43
CA ILE A 59 -1.34 10.09 10.67
C ILE A 59 -0.42 11.29 10.94
N VAL A 60 0.51 11.15 11.89
CA VAL A 60 1.40 12.23 12.36
C VAL A 60 2.30 12.73 11.24
N HIS A 61 2.80 11.86 10.35
CA HIS A 61 3.58 12.32 9.20
C HIS A 61 2.75 13.27 8.29
N PRO A 62 1.60 12.87 7.69
CA PRO A 62 0.73 13.79 6.96
C PRO A 62 0.30 15.06 7.72
N CYS A 63 0.12 15.00 9.04
CA CYS A 63 -0.21 16.19 9.84
C CYS A 63 0.97 17.16 10.03
N SER A 64 2.21 16.67 10.10
CA SER A 64 3.41 17.52 10.27
C SER A 64 3.84 18.24 8.98
N HIS A 65 3.57 17.68 7.79
CA HIS A 65 3.92 18.28 6.50
C HIS A 65 2.81 18.11 5.44
N PRO A 66 1.61 18.67 5.69
CA PRO A 66 0.47 18.54 4.78
C PRO A 66 0.73 19.20 3.42
N GLU A 67 0.19 18.60 2.35
CA GLU A 67 0.45 19.03 0.97
C GLU A 67 -0.48 20.16 0.51
N ASP A 68 -1.73 20.17 0.99
CA ASP A 68 -2.81 21.06 0.55
C ASP A 68 -2.94 22.35 1.41
N ARG A 69 -2.11 22.52 2.45
CA ARG A 69 -2.14 23.65 3.42
C ARG A 69 -0.75 23.90 4.01
N PRO A 70 -0.45 25.05 4.64
CA PRO A 70 0.81 25.24 5.36
C PRO A 70 1.02 24.21 6.48
N ALA A 71 2.28 23.97 6.83
CA ALA A 71 2.65 23.18 7.99
C ALA A 71 2.23 23.86 9.32
N PRO A 72 1.94 23.09 10.38
CA PRO A 72 1.64 23.64 11.70
C PRO A 72 2.83 24.45 12.24
N LYS A 73 2.55 25.53 12.96
CA LYS A 73 3.55 26.47 13.52
C LYS A 73 4.24 25.94 14.76
N ASP A 74 3.55 25.08 15.49
CA ASP A 74 3.93 24.56 16.80
C ASP A 74 3.34 23.16 17.03
N GLU A 75 3.80 22.48 18.07
CA GLU A 75 3.40 21.11 18.38
C GLU A 75 1.92 21.00 18.77
N GLU A 76 1.31 22.07 19.31
CA GLU A 76 -0.10 22.09 19.71
C GLU A 76 -1.03 22.22 18.50
N GLU A 77 -0.72 23.10 17.52
CA GLU A 77 -1.43 23.13 16.23
C GLU A 77 -1.32 21.78 15.51
N MET A 78 -0.17 21.09 15.63
CA MET A 78 -0.01 19.73 15.11
C MET A 78 -0.84 18.69 15.88
N MET A 79 -0.92 18.74 17.22
CA MET A 79 -1.80 17.84 17.99
C MET A 79 -3.27 18.02 17.60
N MET A 80 -3.72 19.27 17.47
CA MET A 80 -5.09 19.59 17.05
C MET A 80 -5.42 19.06 15.64
N GLU A 81 -4.43 19.01 14.74
CA GLU A 81 -4.60 18.39 13.42
C GLU A 81 -4.56 16.86 13.44
N VAL A 82 -3.73 16.25 14.29
CA VAL A 82 -3.77 14.80 14.55
C VAL A 82 -5.13 14.41 15.13
N PHE A 83 -5.70 15.19 16.05
CA PHE A 83 -7.06 14.98 16.58
C PHE A 83 -8.12 15.08 15.49
N ARG A 84 -8.09 16.13 14.65
CA ARG A 84 -9.04 16.32 13.52
C ARG A 84 -8.98 15.16 12.52
N TYR A 85 -7.78 14.70 12.18
CA TYR A 85 -7.60 13.58 11.25
C TYR A 85 -8.09 12.26 11.87
N THR A 86 -7.75 12.01 13.13
CA THR A 86 -8.18 10.81 13.88
C THR A 86 -9.70 10.78 14.02
N ASP A 87 -10.34 11.92 14.33
CA ASP A 87 -11.79 12.04 14.39
C ASP A 87 -12.46 11.68 13.05
N ARG A 88 -11.97 12.24 11.93
CA ARG A 88 -12.48 11.90 10.58
C ARG A 88 -12.37 10.40 10.31
N VAL A 89 -11.25 9.77 10.65
CA VAL A 89 -11.07 8.31 10.49
C VAL A 89 -12.07 7.52 11.34
N VAL A 90 -12.23 7.85 12.63
CA VAL A 90 -13.20 7.16 13.50
C VAL A 90 -14.64 7.38 13.03
N ASN A 91 -15.00 8.57 12.54
CA ASN A 91 -16.34 8.91 12.06
C ASN A 91 -16.74 8.17 10.77
N MET A 92 -15.77 7.85 9.91
CA MET A 92 -15.96 7.01 8.72
C MET A 92 -16.11 5.51 9.06
N VAL A 93 -15.36 5.01 10.05
CA VAL A 93 -15.34 3.58 10.40
C VAL A 93 -16.45 3.21 11.39
N ARG A 94 -16.72 4.05 12.39
CA ARG A 94 -17.68 3.79 13.48
C ARG A 94 -17.46 2.42 14.14
N PRO A 95 -16.27 2.17 14.73
CA PRO A 95 -16.02 0.94 15.47
C PRO A 95 -17.08 0.75 16.56
N ARG A 96 -17.46 -0.50 16.84
CA ARG A 96 -18.53 -0.85 17.81
C ARG A 96 -18.03 -1.54 19.08
N LYS A 97 -16.79 -2.05 19.09
CA LYS A 97 -16.18 -2.73 20.24
C LYS A 97 -14.87 -2.06 20.70
N ILE A 98 -13.89 -1.92 19.80
CA ILE A 98 -12.51 -1.54 20.17
C ILE A 98 -11.96 -0.44 19.25
N LEU A 99 -11.25 0.52 19.84
CA LEU A 99 -10.31 1.40 19.15
C LEU A 99 -8.90 1.14 19.69
N MET A 100 -7.96 0.72 18.85
CA MET A 100 -6.56 0.57 19.20
C MET A 100 -5.72 1.63 18.49
N ILE A 101 -4.97 2.40 19.25
CA ILE A 101 -4.08 3.47 18.82
C ILE A 101 -2.65 2.98 19.04
N ALA A 102 -1.90 2.74 17.96
CA ALA A 102 -0.52 2.28 18.02
C ALA A 102 0.42 3.34 17.45
N VAL A 103 1.38 3.78 18.27
CA VAL A 103 2.52 4.59 17.86
C VAL A 103 3.73 3.65 17.72
N ASP A 104 4.63 3.89 16.77
CA ASP A 104 5.91 3.15 16.73
C ASP A 104 6.65 3.30 18.05
N GLY A 105 7.09 2.18 18.62
CA GLY A 105 8.09 2.12 19.67
C GLY A 105 9.44 1.69 19.11
N VAL A 106 10.34 1.23 19.99
CA VAL A 106 11.65 0.69 19.55
C VAL A 106 11.43 -0.50 18.61
N ALA A 107 11.99 -0.43 17.41
CA ALA A 107 11.88 -1.44 16.37
C ALA A 107 13.06 -2.44 16.41
N PRO A 108 12.96 -3.60 15.74
CA PRO A 108 14.10 -4.53 15.60
C PRO A 108 15.25 -3.92 14.78
N ARG A 109 16.49 -4.36 15.02
CA ARG A 109 17.70 -3.82 14.35
C ARG A 109 17.63 -3.87 12.82
N ALA A 110 17.01 -4.92 12.26
CA ALA A 110 16.70 -5.00 10.83
C ALA A 110 15.93 -3.78 10.30
N LYS A 111 14.91 -3.29 11.02
CA LYS A 111 14.17 -2.06 10.69
C LYS A 111 14.98 -0.81 11.03
N MET A 112 15.73 -0.79 12.13
CA MET A 112 16.55 0.36 12.53
C MET A 112 17.53 0.78 11.42
N ASN A 113 18.10 -0.19 10.68
CA ASN A 113 18.95 0.10 9.52
C ASN A 113 18.18 0.80 8.37
N GLN A 114 16.96 0.34 8.05
CA GLN A 114 16.08 1.00 7.07
C GLN A 114 15.70 2.42 7.51
N GLN A 115 15.34 2.57 8.79
CA GLN A 115 15.01 3.87 9.38
C GLN A 115 16.21 4.81 9.27
N ARG A 116 17.41 4.41 9.73
CA ARG A 116 18.64 5.21 9.61
C ARG A 116 18.91 5.65 8.17
N SER A 117 18.81 4.72 7.21
CA SER A 117 18.97 5.01 5.77
C SER A 117 17.96 6.05 5.25
N ARG A 118 16.74 6.08 5.79
CA ARG A 118 15.74 7.12 5.49
C ARG A 118 16.06 8.45 6.20
N ARG A 119 16.40 8.41 7.49
CA ARG A 119 16.64 9.59 8.34
C ARG A 119 17.87 10.41 7.93
N PHE A 120 18.95 9.74 7.52
CA PHE A 120 20.13 10.40 6.95
C PHE A 120 19.81 11.07 5.60
N ARG A 121 19.12 10.37 4.68
CA ARG A 121 18.69 10.96 3.40
C ARG A 121 17.73 12.13 3.59
N SER A 122 16.74 12.04 4.47
CA SER A 122 15.82 13.17 4.71
C SER A 122 16.49 14.37 5.36
N ALA A 123 17.59 14.18 6.11
CA ALA A 123 18.40 15.28 6.61
C ALA A 123 19.28 15.92 5.51
N GLN A 124 19.87 15.12 4.63
CA GLN A 124 20.62 15.60 3.46
C GLN A 124 19.71 16.38 2.49
N GLU A 125 18.58 15.80 2.09
CA GLU A 125 17.55 16.46 1.27
C GLU A 125 17.02 17.75 1.92
N ALA A 126 16.90 17.80 3.25
CA ALA A 126 16.50 19.01 3.97
C ALA A 126 17.60 20.08 3.96
N GLN A 127 18.87 19.69 4.10
CA GLN A 127 20.02 20.60 4.07
C GLN A 127 20.26 21.16 2.65
N GLU A 128 20.13 20.34 1.61
CA GLU A 128 20.15 20.76 0.20
C GLU A 128 19.04 21.77 -0.08
N LYS A 129 17.79 21.42 0.26
CA LYS A 129 16.62 22.29 0.08
C LYS A 129 16.72 23.60 0.87
N GLU A 130 17.44 23.63 1.99
CA GLU A 130 17.71 24.84 2.76
C GLU A 130 18.83 25.69 2.13
N LYS A 131 19.88 25.07 1.56
CA LYS A 131 20.86 25.77 0.70
C LYS A 131 20.15 26.40 -0.51
N ASP A 132 19.31 25.65 -1.23
CA ASP A 132 18.50 26.11 -2.37
C ASP A 132 17.63 27.33 -2.02
N LYS A 133 16.91 27.29 -0.88
CA LYS A 133 16.15 28.45 -0.38
C LYS A 133 17.06 29.65 -0.18
N GLN A 134 18.19 29.48 0.49
CA GLN A 134 19.09 30.58 0.83
C GLN A 134 19.72 31.21 -0.41
N GLU A 135 19.97 30.43 -1.46
CA GLU A 135 20.39 30.95 -2.77
C GLU A 135 19.26 31.66 -3.51
N LEU A 136 18.04 31.11 -3.49
CA LEU A 136 16.85 31.78 -4.03
C LEU A 136 16.57 33.12 -3.33
N ILE A 137 16.74 33.21 -2.00
CA ILE A 137 16.62 34.46 -1.24
C ILE A 137 17.69 35.47 -1.66
N LYS A 138 18.95 35.05 -1.84
CA LYS A 138 20.04 35.92 -2.32
C LYS A 138 19.71 36.48 -3.70
N LEU A 139 19.24 35.65 -4.63
CA LEU A 139 18.83 36.06 -5.98
C LEU A 139 17.61 37.01 -5.96
N LEU A 140 16.60 36.74 -5.14
CA LEU A 140 15.43 37.62 -4.99
C LEU A 140 15.79 38.98 -4.37
N LYS A 141 16.69 39.00 -3.37
CA LYS A 141 17.21 40.26 -2.81
C LYS A 141 18.02 41.07 -3.82
N GLN A 142 18.76 40.41 -4.71
CA GLN A 142 19.46 41.08 -5.82
C GLN A 142 18.50 41.64 -6.87
N GLN A 143 17.41 40.93 -7.22
CA GLN A 143 16.43 41.37 -8.22
C GLN A 143 15.51 42.49 -7.70
N ASN A 144 15.07 42.41 -6.43
CA ASN A 144 14.13 43.38 -5.85
C ASN A 144 14.80 44.59 -5.17
N GLY A 145 16.07 44.90 -5.51
CA GLY A 145 16.78 46.06 -4.97
C GLY A 145 16.99 46.04 -3.45
N GLY A 146 17.07 44.86 -2.84
CA GLY A 146 17.32 44.64 -1.41
C GLY A 146 16.08 44.40 -0.55
N ASN A 147 14.88 44.80 -1.00
CA ASN A 147 13.65 44.70 -0.19
C ASN A 147 12.84 43.42 -0.49
N LEU A 148 12.68 42.58 0.54
CA LEU A 148 11.58 41.63 0.69
C LEU A 148 10.58 42.19 1.70
N THR A 149 9.31 41.81 1.62
CA THR A 149 8.33 42.17 2.66
C THR A 149 8.56 41.31 3.90
N ALA A 150 8.36 41.87 5.10
CA ALA A 150 8.60 41.15 6.35
C ALA A 150 7.81 39.82 6.44
N GLU A 151 6.59 39.79 5.92
CA GLU A 151 5.77 38.57 5.81
C GLU A 151 6.40 37.50 4.91
N SER A 152 7.05 37.90 3.80
CA SER A 152 7.74 36.98 2.90
C SER A 152 9.06 36.47 3.50
N GLU A 153 9.78 37.29 4.27
CA GLU A 153 10.95 36.83 5.02
C GLU A 153 10.55 35.87 6.14
N GLU A 154 9.56 36.20 6.97
CA GLU A 154 9.09 35.33 8.07
C GLU A 154 8.54 33.99 7.55
N THR A 155 7.82 34.00 6.42
CA THR A 155 7.26 32.76 5.83
C THR A 155 8.34 31.85 5.24
N VAL A 156 9.46 32.40 4.78
CA VAL A 156 10.58 31.62 4.23
C VAL A 156 11.59 31.20 5.32
N LEU A 157 11.80 32.02 6.35
CA LEU A 157 12.69 31.77 7.50
C LEU A 157 12.11 30.78 8.52
N LYS A 158 10.81 30.46 8.44
CA LYS A 158 10.20 29.40 9.26
C LYS A 158 10.85 28.05 8.96
N LYS A 159 11.62 27.57 9.94
CA LYS A 159 12.17 26.21 9.95
C LYS A 159 11.01 25.22 9.84
N ALA A 160 11.15 24.26 8.93
CA ALA A 160 10.23 23.13 8.88
C ALA A 160 10.41 22.27 10.14
N PHE A 161 9.32 21.68 10.64
CA PHE A 161 9.38 20.68 11.70
C PHE A 161 10.29 19.51 11.28
N ASP A 162 11.25 19.12 12.13
CA ASP A 162 12.10 17.97 11.83
C ASP A 162 11.30 16.68 12.01
N SER A 163 10.91 16.07 10.90
CA SER A 163 10.20 14.79 10.84
C SER A 163 10.96 13.63 11.50
N ASN A 164 12.25 13.79 11.80
CA ASN A 164 13.06 12.85 12.57
C ASN A 164 12.72 12.86 14.07
N SER A 165 12.07 13.92 14.56
CA SER A 165 11.48 13.97 15.92
C SER A 165 10.34 12.97 16.12
N ILE A 166 9.75 12.47 15.02
CA ILE A 166 8.76 11.38 15.02
C ILE A 166 9.51 10.04 15.13
N THR A 167 10.17 9.83 16.28
CA THR A 167 10.95 8.64 16.64
C THR A 167 10.81 8.39 18.15
N PRO A 168 10.75 7.14 18.64
CA PRO A 168 10.66 6.83 20.08
C PRO A 168 11.73 7.51 20.93
N GLY A 169 11.36 7.99 22.12
CA GLY A 169 12.28 8.60 23.09
C GLY A 169 12.57 10.09 22.87
N THR A 170 11.95 10.74 21.88
CA THR A 170 11.99 12.21 21.74
C THR A 170 10.97 12.86 22.68
N PRO A 171 11.18 14.13 23.10
CA PRO A 171 10.17 14.87 23.88
C PRO A 171 8.81 14.96 23.15
N PHE A 172 8.84 15.07 21.82
CA PHE A 172 7.65 15.11 20.98
C PHE A 172 6.75 13.85 21.14
N MET A 173 7.33 12.66 21.26
CA MET A 173 6.54 11.43 21.43
C MET A 173 5.85 11.35 22.80
N ASP A 174 6.44 11.92 23.86
CA ASP A 174 5.77 12.03 25.17
C ASP A 174 4.58 13.00 25.08
N ILE A 175 4.77 14.16 24.44
CA ILE A 175 3.72 15.16 24.19
C ILE A 175 2.56 14.55 23.39
N LEU A 176 2.87 13.78 22.33
CA LEU A 176 1.88 13.03 21.55
C LEU A 176 1.14 12.00 22.40
N ALA A 177 1.85 11.20 23.21
CA ALA A 177 1.24 10.17 24.06
C ALA A 177 0.30 10.77 25.12
N LEU A 178 0.70 11.87 25.77
CA LEU A 178 -0.14 12.59 26.73
C LEU A 178 -1.37 13.21 26.06
N SER A 179 -1.17 13.86 24.92
CA SER A 179 -2.24 14.51 24.14
C SER A 179 -3.29 13.51 23.66
N LEU A 180 -2.88 12.36 23.11
CA LEU A 180 -3.78 11.28 22.69
C LEU A 180 -4.56 10.67 23.86
N ARG A 181 -3.92 10.45 25.02
CA ARG A 181 -4.58 9.93 26.21
C ARG A 181 -5.67 10.89 26.72
N TYR A 182 -5.37 12.19 26.82
CA TYR A 182 -6.36 13.22 27.18
C TYR A 182 -7.52 13.24 26.17
N TRP A 183 -7.22 13.26 24.86
CA TRP A 183 -8.25 13.39 23.82
C TRP A 183 -9.20 12.19 23.77
N CYS A 184 -8.69 10.98 24.00
CA CYS A 184 -9.51 9.78 24.12
C CYS A 184 -10.45 9.84 25.33
N GLN A 185 -9.98 10.32 26.50
CA GLN A 185 -10.85 10.54 27.67
C GLN A 185 -11.89 11.64 27.41
N TYR A 186 -11.49 12.75 26.80
CA TYR A 186 -12.41 13.84 26.41
C TYR A 186 -13.53 13.31 25.50
N LYS A 187 -13.20 12.51 24.49
CA LYS A 187 -14.19 11.85 23.61
C LYS A 187 -15.09 10.86 24.35
N LEU A 188 -14.56 10.01 25.23
CA LEU A 188 -15.35 9.09 26.07
C LEU A 188 -16.36 9.79 26.99
N ASN A 189 -16.14 11.07 27.30
CA ASN A 189 -17.03 11.90 28.12
C ASN A 189 -18.03 12.75 27.31
N THR A 190 -17.70 13.08 26.05
CA THR A 190 -18.46 14.08 25.25
C THR A 190 -19.19 13.50 24.03
N ASP A 191 -18.76 12.35 23.51
CA ASP A 191 -19.25 11.79 22.26
C ASP A 191 -20.03 10.47 22.50
N PRO A 192 -21.36 10.45 22.29
CA PRO A 192 -22.19 9.26 22.53
C PRO A 192 -21.78 8.03 21.72
N GLY A 193 -21.14 8.21 20.55
CA GLY A 193 -20.63 7.10 19.75
C GLY A 193 -19.37 6.46 20.34
N TRP A 194 -18.61 7.20 21.15
CA TRP A 194 -17.40 6.72 21.81
C TRP A 194 -17.68 6.06 23.16
N ALA A 195 -18.77 6.43 23.84
CA ALA A 195 -19.05 6.08 25.24
C ALA A 195 -18.95 4.57 25.60
N LYS A 196 -19.14 3.66 24.64
CA LYS A 196 -19.03 2.19 24.86
C LYS A 196 -17.75 1.55 24.30
N LEU A 197 -16.84 2.33 23.71
CA LEU A 197 -15.57 1.83 23.20
C LEU A 197 -14.61 1.44 24.31
N LYS A 198 -13.87 0.36 24.09
CA LYS A 198 -12.61 0.09 24.79
C LYS A 198 -11.47 0.67 23.96
N ILE A 199 -10.77 1.66 24.51
CA ILE A 199 -9.66 2.34 23.84
C ILE A 199 -8.34 1.79 24.38
N ILE A 200 -7.52 1.22 23.51
CA ILE A 200 -6.17 0.72 23.83
C ILE A 200 -5.16 1.67 23.20
N ILE A 201 -4.31 2.30 24.01
CA ILE A 201 -3.21 3.14 23.55
C ILE A 201 -1.90 2.39 23.80
N SER A 202 -1.16 2.13 22.71
CA SER A 202 0.18 1.56 22.72
C SER A 202 1.16 2.58 22.16
N ASP A 203 1.65 3.45 23.05
CA ASP A 203 2.54 4.55 22.69
C ASP A 203 4.00 4.11 22.45
N ALA A 204 4.86 5.09 22.14
CA ALA A 204 6.25 4.87 21.75
C ALA A 204 7.14 4.26 22.86
N THR A 205 6.69 4.24 24.12
CA THR A 205 7.42 3.58 25.22
C THR A 205 7.27 2.06 25.22
N VAL A 206 6.27 1.52 24.50
CA VAL A 206 6.08 0.08 24.29
C VAL A 206 6.84 -0.35 23.03
N PRO A 207 7.75 -1.35 23.07
CA PRO A 207 8.49 -1.80 21.89
C PRO A 207 7.63 -2.36 20.74
N GLY A 208 8.18 -2.31 19.53
CA GLY A 208 7.58 -2.77 18.28
C GLY A 208 7.10 -1.64 17.36
N GLU A 209 7.04 -1.92 16.06
CA GLU A 209 6.40 -1.04 15.07
C GLU A 209 4.87 -1.09 15.23
N GLY A 210 4.18 0.03 15.01
CA GLY A 210 2.75 0.19 15.30
C GLY A 210 1.88 -0.87 14.63
N GLU A 211 2.11 -1.14 13.35
CA GLU A 211 1.46 -2.23 12.62
C GLU A 211 1.74 -3.61 13.25
N HIS A 212 2.98 -3.91 13.64
CA HIS A 212 3.32 -5.19 14.25
C HIS A 212 2.77 -5.33 15.68
N LYS A 213 2.60 -4.24 16.45
CA LYS A 213 1.84 -4.25 17.71
C LYS A 213 0.37 -4.59 17.48
N ILE A 214 -0.25 -3.99 16.46
CA ILE A 214 -1.64 -4.27 16.05
C ILE A 214 -1.79 -5.75 15.65
N MET A 215 -0.90 -6.27 14.80
CA MET A 215 -0.96 -7.68 14.38
C MET A 215 -0.73 -8.63 15.56
N ASN A 216 0.14 -8.25 16.51
CA ASN A 216 0.32 -9.01 17.74
C ASN A 216 -0.93 -9.01 18.63
N PHE A 217 -1.62 -7.86 18.74
CA PHE A 217 -2.92 -7.79 19.41
C PHE A 217 -3.93 -8.72 18.73
N VAL A 218 -4.10 -8.64 17.40
CA VAL A 218 -5.05 -9.50 16.65
C VAL A 218 -4.75 -10.98 16.87
N ARG A 219 -3.49 -11.43 16.72
CA ARG A 219 -3.09 -12.83 16.99
C ARG A 219 -3.34 -13.22 18.44
N SER A 220 -3.12 -12.32 19.41
CA SER A 220 -3.37 -12.59 20.83
C SER A 220 -4.86 -12.79 21.14
N GLN A 221 -5.74 -11.98 20.55
CA GLN A 221 -7.19 -12.15 20.70
C GLN A 221 -7.65 -13.45 20.01
N ARG A 222 -7.20 -13.70 18.78
CA ARG A 222 -7.49 -14.91 18.00
C ARG A 222 -7.09 -16.21 18.69
N ALA A 223 -6.08 -16.18 19.56
CA ALA A 223 -5.66 -17.31 20.40
C ALA A 223 -6.57 -17.56 21.64
N SER A 224 -7.49 -16.64 21.96
CA SER A 224 -8.45 -16.78 23.05
C SER A 224 -9.63 -17.69 22.65
N PRO A 225 -10.01 -18.71 23.44
CA PRO A 225 -11.16 -19.56 23.14
C PRO A 225 -12.52 -18.82 23.08
N ASP A 226 -12.61 -17.63 23.66
CA ASP A 226 -13.80 -16.78 23.68
C ASP A 226 -13.83 -15.71 22.56
N HIS A 227 -12.88 -15.73 21.61
CA HIS A 227 -12.83 -14.79 20.49
C HIS A 227 -13.94 -15.08 19.46
N ASP A 228 -14.59 -14.02 18.97
CA ASP A 228 -15.59 -14.12 17.91
C ASP A 228 -14.89 -14.21 16.55
N PRO A 229 -14.97 -15.35 15.83
CA PRO A 229 -14.28 -15.53 14.55
C PRO A 229 -14.87 -14.65 13.43
N ASN A 230 -16.00 -13.99 13.66
CA ASN A 230 -16.66 -13.09 12.72
C ASN A 230 -16.38 -11.60 13.03
N THR A 231 -15.49 -11.32 13.99
CA THR A 231 -15.04 -9.96 14.33
C THR A 231 -14.58 -9.23 13.08
N ARG A 232 -14.98 -7.96 12.93
CA ARG A 232 -14.70 -7.13 11.76
C ARG A 232 -13.59 -6.12 12.04
N HIS A 233 -12.47 -6.29 11.35
CA HIS A 233 -11.21 -5.58 11.55
C HIS A 233 -11.02 -4.49 10.49
N VAL A 234 -10.73 -3.27 10.91
CA VAL A 234 -10.24 -2.18 10.04
C VAL A 234 -8.92 -1.68 10.57
N ILE A 235 -7.85 -1.74 9.77
CA ILE A 235 -6.59 -1.05 10.05
C ILE A 235 -6.47 0.20 9.16
N TYR A 236 -6.20 1.35 9.77
CA TYR A 236 -5.72 2.53 9.04
C TYR A 236 -4.20 2.52 8.97
N GLY A 237 -3.66 2.83 7.79
CA GLY A 237 -2.24 3.11 7.58
C GLY A 237 -1.93 3.29 6.09
N LEU A 238 -0.75 3.85 5.79
CA LEU A 238 -0.35 4.18 4.41
C LEU A 238 0.52 3.10 3.75
N ASP A 239 1.15 2.23 4.54
CA ASP A 239 2.18 1.31 4.10
C ASP A 239 1.63 0.16 3.22
N ALA A 240 2.54 -0.48 2.48
CA ALA A 240 2.18 -1.57 1.56
C ALA A 240 2.05 -2.92 2.28
N ASP A 241 2.82 -3.11 3.35
CA ASP A 241 2.95 -4.39 4.05
C ASP A 241 1.67 -4.71 4.86
N LEU A 242 0.89 -3.69 5.25
CA LEU A 242 -0.43 -3.78 5.89
C LEU A 242 -1.41 -4.77 5.22
N ILE A 243 -1.38 -4.92 3.90
CA ILE A 243 -2.25 -5.88 3.19
C ILE A 243 -1.73 -7.32 3.29
N MET A 244 -0.41 -7.51 3.36
CA MET A 244 0.24 -8.81 3.58
C MET A 244 0.07 -9.26 5.03
N LEU A 245 0.28 -8.34 5.97
CA LEU A 245 0.00 -8.54 7.39
C LEU A 245 -1.49 -8.85 7.62
N GLY A 246 -2.39 -8.11 6.96
CA GLY A 246 -3.84 -8.38 6.99
C GLY A 246 -4.19 -9.80 6.52
N LEU A 247 -3.58 -10.27 5.42
CA LEU A 247 -3.70 -11.66 4.96
C LEU A 247 -3.17 -12.66 6.02
N ALA A 248 -1.99 -12.41 6.59
CA ALA A 248 -1.33 -13.27 7.59
C ALA A 248 -2.08 -13.38 8.93
N THR A 249 -3.11 -12.57 9.18
CA THR A 249 -4.01 -12.75 10.34
C THR A 249 -4.96 -13.95 10.17
N HIS A 250 -5.24 -14.35 8.93
CA HIS A 250 -6.32 -15.28 8.56
C HIS A 250 -7.72 -14.88 9.08
N GLU A 251 -7.95 -13.61 9.42
CA GLU A 251 -9.29 -13.07 9.62
C GLU A 251 -9.93 -12.76 8.25
N PRO A 252 -11.14 -13.28 7.92
CA PRO A 252 -11.76 -12.99 6.63
C PRO A 252 -12.39 -11.60 6.58
N HIS A 253 -12.90 -11.08 7.70
CA HIS A 253 -13.52 -9.75 7.77
C HIS A 253 -12.49 -8.66 8.07
N PHE A 254 -11.46 -8.55 7.22
CA PHE A 254 -10.36 -7.60 7.37
C PHE A 254 -10.35 -6.58 6.22
N ARG A 255 -10.21 -5.29 6.54
CA ARG A 255 -10.02 -4.20 5.57
C ARG A 255 -8.86 -3.30 5.97
N VAL A 256 -8.15 -2.77 4.98
CA VAL A 256 -7.22 -1.63 5.16
C VAL A 256 -7.93 -0.35 4.71
N LEU A 257 -7.78 0.73 5.46
CA LEU A 257 -8.28 2.07 5.17
C LEU A 257 -7.10 3.00 4.89
N ARG A 258 -7.14 3.75 3.78
CA ARG A 258 -6.07 4.67 3.36
C ARG A 258 -6.58 5.84 2.52
N GLU A 259 -5.77 6.89 2.38
CA GLU A 259 -5.99 7.93 1.36
C GLU A 259 -5.84 7.38 -0.07
N ASP A 260 -6.61 7.92 -1.02
CA ASP A 260 -6.38 7.68 -2.45
C ASP A 260 -5.20 8.52 -2.97
N VAL A 261 -4.03 7.88 -3.01
CA VAL A 261 -2.78 8.42 -3.56
C VAL A 261 -2.92 8.84 -5.04
N PHE A 262 -3.86 8.30 -5.80
CA PHE A 262 -4.05 8.61 -7.22
C PHE A 262 -4.99 9.80 -7.48
N PHE A 263 -5.67 10.32 -6.46
CA PHE A 263 -6.58 11.47 -6.60
C PHE A 263 -5.85 12.74 -7.06
N GLN A 264 -4.64 12.98 -6.54
CA GLN A 264 -3.83 14.15 -6.93
C GLN A 264 -3.28 14.05 -8.36
N GLU A 265 -3.01 12.85 -8.90
CA GLU A 265 -2.57 12.69 -10.30
C GLU A 265 -3.64 13.18 -11.31
N GLN A 266 -4.91 13.29 -10.90
CA GLN A 266 -6.01 13.82 -11.70
C GLN A 266 -6.14 15.36 -11.61
N LYS A 267 -5.56 15.99 -10.58
CA LYS A 267 -5.52 17.46 -10.43
C LYS A 267 -4.33 18.03 -11.21
N ALA A 268 -4.59 18.96 -12.12
CA ALA A 268 -3.52 19.66 -12.83
C ALA A 268 -2.63 20.45 -11.85
N ARG A 269 -1.31 20.22 -11.87
CA ARG A 269 -0.34 20.92 -11.01
C ARG A 269 -0.49 22.43 -11.11
N LEU A 270 -0.56 23.07 -9.94
CA LEU A 270 -0.54 24.51 -9.76
C LEU A 270 0.90 24.97 -9.49
N CYS A 271 1.30 26.08 -10.09
CA CYS A 271 2.57 26.74 -9.82
C CYS A 271 2.60 27.23 -8.36
N LYS A 272 3.62 26.83 -7.59
CA LYS A 272 3.75 27.20 -6.17
C LYS A 272 4.03 28.69 -5.91
N LEU A 273 4.27 29.50 -6.95
CA LEU A 273 4.54 30.93 -6.84
C LEU A 273 3.36 31.83 -7.25
N CYS A 274 2.56 31.44 -8.26
CA CYS A 274 1.44 32.26 -8.77
C CYS A 274 0.07 31.54 -8.75
N GLY A 275 0.01 30.29 -8.30
CA GLY A 275 -1.22 29.49 -8.24
C GLY A 275 -1.80 29.05 -9.59
N GLN A 276 -1.20 29.43 -10.72
CA GLN A 276 -1.71 29.11 -12.06
C GLN A 276 -1.41 27.67 -12.49
N LYS A 277 -2.25 27.10 -13.36
CA LYS A 277 -2.07 25.75 -13.93
C LYS A 277 -1.00 25.75 -15.03
N GLY A 278 -0.23 24.67 -15.13
CA GLY A 278 0.52 24.32 -16.35
C GLY A 278 1.98 24.76 -16.44
N HIS A 279 2.58 25.27 -15.36
CA HIS A 279 4.03 25.47 -15.26
C HIS A 279 4.54 25.23 -13.82
N ASP A 280 5.78 24.76 -13.69
CA ASP A 280 6.45 24.59 -12.39
C ASP A 280 7.07 25.91 -11.91
N ALA A 281 7.41 26.01 -10.63
CA ALA A 281 7.89 27.26 -10.00
C ALA A 281 9.13 27.88 -10.68
N GLN A 282 10.08 27.08 -11.14
CA GLN A 282 11.27 27.54 -11.89
C GLN A 282 10.93 28.23 -13.22
N ASN A 283 9.74 27.97 -13.78
CA ASN A 283 9.23 28.57 -15.02
C ASN A 283 8.15 29.63 -14.77
N CYS A 284 7.97 30.08 -13.52
CA CYS A 284 7.00 31.11 -13.16
C CYS A 284 7.44 32.50 -13.62
N ARG A 285 6.52 33.27 -14.20
CA ARG A 285 6.75 34.66 -14.62
C ARG A 285 6.30 35.72 -13.60
N GLY A 286 5.73 35.29 -12.47
CA GLY A 286 5.19 36.19 -11.43
C GLY A 286 3.89 36.91 -11.80
N GLU A 287 3.34 36.69 -13.00
CA GLU A 287 2.12 37.36 -13.47
C GLU A 287 0.88 36.92 -12.66
N GLU A 288 0.05 37.89 -12.24
CA GLU A 288 -1.19 37.62 -11.48
C GLU A 288 -2.26 36.93 -12.33
N LYS A 289 -3.15 36.15 -11.69
CA LYS A 289 -4.31 35.55 -12.36
C LYS A 289 -5.33 36.65 -12.70
N LYS A 290 -5.49 36.96 -14.00
CA LYS A 290 -6.63 37.74 -14.48
C LYS A 290 -7.95 37.05 -14.10
N LYS A 291 -8.91 37.83 -13.59
CA LYS A 291 -10.26 37.37 -13.27
C LYS A 291 -11.13 37.48 -14.52
N ASP A 292 -11.57 36.35 -15.05
CA ASP A 292 -12.45 36.28 -16.22
C ASP A 292 -13.90 35.99 -15.79
N GLY A 293 -14.60 37.02 -15.31
CA GLY A 293 -16.06 37.01 -15.09
C GLY A 293 -16.55 37.00 -13.63
N GLU A 294 -17.83 37.32 -13.44
CA GLU A 294 -18.48 37.45 -12.11
C GLU A 294 -18.74 36.11 -11.39
N HIS A 295 -18.53 34.98 -12.06
CA HIS A 295 -18.68 33.62 -11.49
C HIS A 295 -17.35 33.01 -10.96
N ASP A 296 -16.28 33.81 -10.86
CA ASP A 296 -14.99 33.39 -10.25
C ASP A 296 -15.05 33.37 -8.69
N GLU A 297 -16.26 33.48 -8.11
CA GLU A 297 -16.56 33.47 -6.67
C GLU A 297 -16.64 32.04 -6.10
N LYS A 298 -15.57 31.63 -5.40
CA LYS A 298 -15.63 30.77 -4.21
C LYS A 298 -16.11 29.32 -4.39
N ASP A 299 -15.39 28.56 -5.21
CA ASP A 299 -15.10 27.14 -4.85
C ASP A 299 -14.17 27.13 -3.60
N LYS A 300 -14.73 27.50 -2.44
CA LYS A 300 -13.98 27.73 -1.19
C LYS A 300 -13.81 26.48 -0.33
N GLY A 301 -14.41 25.36 -0.72
CA GLY A 301 -14.10 24.06 -0.16
C GLY A 301 -12.79 23.54 -0.74
N VAL A 302 -11.74 23.43 0.07
CA VAL A 302 -10.58 22.59 -0.29
C VAL A 302 -11.08 21.15 -0.32
N ALA A 303 -11.40 20.65 -1.52
CA ALA A 303 -12.00 19.34 -1.71
C ALA A 303 -11.14 18.25 -1.05
N LEU A 304 -11.65 17.72 0.07
CA LEU A 304 -10.96 16.82 0.97
C LEU A 304 -10.37 15.63 0.20
N LYS A 305 -9.17 15.18 0.62
CA LYS A 305 -8.61 13.93 0.11
C LYS A 305 -9.60 12.78 0.38
N PRO A 306 -10.02 12.02 -0.64
CA PRO A 306 -10.93 10.89 -0.45
C PRO A 306 -10.17 9.68 0.09
N PHE A 307 -10.89 8.83 0.82
CA PHE A 307 -10.38 7.57 1.34
C PHE A 307 -10.89 6.38 0.51
N ILE A 308 -10.15 5.28 0.57
CA ILE A 308 -10.49 4.01 -0.08
C ILE A 308 -10.36 2.84 0.89
N TRP A 309 -11.26 1.88 0.74
CA TRP A 309 -11.20 0.56 1.37
C TRP A 309 -10.36 -0.38 0.50
N LEU A 310 -9.46 -1.15 1.13
CA LEU A 310 -8.85 -2.35 0.55
C LEU A 310 -9.45 -3.59 1.22
N HIS A 311 -10.20 -4.40 0.47
CA HIS A 311 -10.91 -5.57 0.97
C HIS A 311 -10.03 -6.83 0.92
N VAL A 312 -9.50 -7.26 2.07
CA VAL A 312 -8.65 -8.46 2.16
C VAL A 312 -9.44 -9.73 1.82
N ALA A 313 -10.73 -9.79 2.16
CA ALA A 313 -11.65 -10.83 1.73
C ALA A 313 -11.65 -11.04 0.20
N VAL A 314 -11.79 -9.95 -0.56
CA VAL A 314 -11.86 -9.99 -2.02
C VAL A 314 -10.49 -10.32 -2.62
N LEU A 315 -9.40 -9.90 -1.99
CA LEU A 315 -8.06 -10.35 -2.37
C LEU A 315 -7.89 -11.86 -2.18
N ARG A 316 -8.45 -12.45 -1.11
CA ARG A 316 -8.45 -13.90 -0.91
C ARG A 316 -9.26 -14.64 -1.97
N GLU A 317 -10.41 -14.12 -2.41
CA GLU A 317 -11.15 -14.67 -3.57
C GLU A 317 -10.28 -14.65 -4.86
N TYR A 318 -9.56 -13.55 -5.11
CA TYR A 318 -8.65 -13.44 -6.25
C TYR A 318 -7.50 -14.46 -6.16
N LEU A 319 -6.88 -14.60 -4.98
CA LEU A 319 -5.76 -15.52 -4.74
C LEU A 319 -6.20 -16.98 -4.78
N GLU A 320 -7.39 -17.35 -4.30
CA GLU A 320 -7.93 -18.71 -4.46
C GLU A 320 -8.02 -19.11 -5.95
N VAL A 321 -8.53 -18.21 -6.80
CA VAL A 321 -8.65 -18.46 -8.25
C VAL A 321 -7.28 -18.47 -8.94
N GLU A 322 -6.36 -17.57 -8.56
CA GLU A 322 -5.05 -17.43 -9.20
C GLU A 322 -4.06 -18.52 -8.76
N LEU A 323 -4.07 -18.93 -7.49
CA LEU A 323 -3.16 -19.94 -6.91
C LEU A 323 -3.67 -21.38 -7.09
N SER A 324 -4.95 -21.60 -7.37
CA SER A 324 -5.52 -22.93 -7.66
C SER A 324 -4.69 -23.73 -8.69
N VAL A 325 -4.13 -24.86 -8.27
CA VAL A 325 -3.44 -25.86 -9.11
C VAL A 325 -4.30 -27.14 -9.19
N PRO A 326 -4.70 -27.61 -10.39
CA PRO A 326 -5.43 -28.87 -10.54
C PRO A 326 -4.50 -30.09 -10.38
N ASN A 327 -5.07 -31.24 -10.03
CA ASN A 327 -4.39 -32.55 -9.98
C ASN A 327 -3.18 -32.61 -9.01
N LEU A 328 -3.21 -31.86 -7.92
CA LEU A 328 -2.20 -31.99 -6.85
C LEU A 328 -2.24 -33.37 -6.17
N PRO A 329 -1.09 -33.92 -5.73
CA PRO A 329 -1.03 -35.18 -4.98
C PRO A 329 -1.47 -35.04 -3.51
N PHE A 330 -1.77 -33.81 -3.06
CA PHE A 330 -2.29 -33.49 -1.73
C PHE A 330 -3.50 -32.55 -1.84
N ARG A 331 -4.28 -32.42 -0.76
CA ARG A 331 -5.44 -31.51 -0.71
C ARG A 331 -4.98 -30.06 -0.78
N PHE A 332 -5.50 -29.31 -1.75
CA PHE A 332 -5.34 -27.85 -1.79
C PHE A 332 -6.01 -27.18 -0.58
N ASP A 333 -5.26 -26.27 0.04
CA ASP A 333 -5.66 -25.40 1.14
C ASP A 333 -5.35 -23.95 0.74
N VAL A 334 -6.35 -23.07 0.84
CA VAL A 334 -6.25 -21.67 0.42
C VAL A 334 -5.37 -20.87 1.37
N GLU A 335 -5.47 -21.14 2.68
CA GLU A 335 -4.72 -20.37 3.69
C GLU A 335 -3.22 -20.58 3.52
N ARG A 336 -2.81 -21.82 3.23
CA ARG A 336 -1.41 -22.20 3.02
C ARG A 336 -0.87 -21.80 1.64
N ALA A 337 -1.76 -21.64 0.65
CA ALA A 337 -1.40 -21.00 -0.61
C ALA A 337 -1.15 -19.48 -0.43
N VAL A 338 -1.92 -18.82 0.44
CA VAL A 338 -1.74 -17.40 0.80
C VAL A 338 -0.41 -17.19 1.54
N ASP A 339 -0.04 -18.06 2.49
CA ASP A 339 1.28 -18.00 3.15
C ASP A 339 2.45 -18.06 2.14
N ASP A 340 2.41 -19.05 1.23
CA ASP A 340 3.41 -19.21 0.17
C ASP A 340 3.47 -17.99 -0.75
N TRP A 341 2.33 -17.33 -1.00
CA TRP A 341 2.26 -16.10 -1.79
C TRP A 341 2.84 -14.88 -1.06
N ILE A 342 2.60 -14.74 0.25
CA ILE A 342 3.24 -13.71 1.07
C ILE A 342 4.76 -13.89 1.06
N PHE A 343 5.25 -15.12 1.23
CA PHE A 343 6.67 -15.47 1.12
C PHE A 343 7.25 -15.13 -0.27
N MET A 344 6.52 -15.42 -1.36
CA MET A 344 6.93 -14.99 -2.70
C MET A 344 7.00 -13.46 -2.85
N CYS A 345 6.11 -12.70 -2.20
CA CYS A 345 6.17 -11.24 -2.19
C CYS A 345 7.40 -10.69 -1.44
N CYS A 346 7.90 -11.36 -0.41
CA CYS A 346 9.08 -10.91 0.36
C CYS A 346 10.33 -10.71 -0.51
N PHE A 347 10.57 -11.57 -1.51
CA PHE A 347 11.73 -11.50 -2.43
C PHE A 347 11.76 -10.26 -3.32
N VAL A 348 10.62 -9.61 -3.56
CA VAL A 348 10.51 -8.41 -4.41
C VAL A 348 10.91 -7.14 -3.63
N GLY A 349 11.37 -7.31 -2.38
CA GLY A 349 12.03 -6.30 -1.55
C GLY A 349 11.09 -5.75 -0.48
N ASN A 350 11.14 -6.30 0.72
CA ASN A 350 10.46 -5.78 1.91
C ASN A 350 11.24 -4.59 2.50
N ASP A 351 11.03 -4.26 3.78
CA ASP A 351 11.77 -3.19 4.48
C ASP A 351 13.06 -3.67 5.15
N PHE A 352 13.24 -4.99 5.30
CA PHE A 352 14.32 -5.63 6.06
C PHE A 352 15.40 -6.25 5.14
N LEU A 353 15.06 -6.49 3.87
CA LEU A 353 15.93 -7.07 2.84
C LEU A 353 15.86 -6.28 1.52
N PRO A 354 17.00 -6.07 0.83
CA PRO A 354 17.02 -5.55 -0.53
C PRO A 354 16.31 -6.49 -1.51
N HIS A 355 15.74 -5.93 -2.59
CA HIS A 355 15.12 -6.71 -3.67
C HIS A 355 16.17 -7.51 -4.45
N LEU A 356 15.85 -8.77 -4.82
CA LEU A 356 16.73 -9.54 -5.71
C LEU A 356 16.91 -8.80 -7.05
N PRO A 357 18.10 -8.75 -7.67
CA PRO A 357 18.33 -7.98 -8.90
C PRO A 357 17.38 -8.36 -10.05
N ALA A 358 17.00 -9.64 -10.14
CA ALA A 358 16.07 -10.16 -11.14
C ALA A 358 14.59 -9.84 -10.89
N LEU A 359 14.21 -9.26 -9.74
CA LEU A 359 12.80 -9.05 -9.36
C LEU A 359 12.45 -7.57 -9.17
N GLU A 360 11.60 -7.03 -10.04
CA GLU A 360 10.90 -5.74 -9.81
C GLU A 360 9.40 -5.91 -10.06
N ILE A 361 8.55 -5.31 -9.20
CA ILE A 361 7.08 -5.39 -9.34
C ILE A 361 6.63 -4.89 -10.73
N ARG A 362 7.28 -3.83 -11.22
CA ARG A 362 7.01 -3.20 -12.52
C ARG A 362 7.29 -4.11 -13.73
N GLU A 363 7.99 -5.22 -13.51
CA GLU A 363 8.40 -6.19 -14.53
C GLU A 363 7.76 -7.56 -14.33
N HIS A 364 6.64 -7.64 -13.59
CA HIS A 364 5.91 -8.89 -13.34
C HIS A 364 6.71 -9.93 -12.51
N GLY A 365 7.54 -9.47 -11.56
CA GLY A 365 8.29 -10.35 -10.65
C GLY A 365 7.40 -11.30 -9.84
N ILE A 366 6.29 -10.79 -9.27
CA ILE A 366 5.33 -11.60 -8.48
C ILE A 366 4.62 -12.63 -9.38
N ASP A 367 4.20 -12.24 -10.59
CA ASP A 367 3.63 -13.17 -11.58
C ASP A 367 4.62 -14.31 -11.93
N THR A 368 5.90 -13.97 -12.05
CA THR A 368 6.98 -14.90 -12.42
C THR A 368 7.23 -15.92 -11.31
N LEU A 369 7.36 -15.46 -10.05
CA LEU A 369 7.47 -16.34 -8.88
C LEU A 369 6.22 -17.21 -8.72
N THR A 370 5.02 -16.62 -8.83
CA THR A 370 3.75 -17.35 -8.71
C THR A 370 3.69 -18.47 -9.75
N LYS A 371 4.12 -18.22 -10.99
CA LYS A 371 4.21 -19.27 -12.01
C LYS A 371 5.20 -20.37 -11.64
N ILE A 372 6.43 -20.02 -11.21
CA ILE A 372 7.44 -21.00 -10.79
C ILE A 372 6.91 -21.89 -9.66
N TRP A 373 6.21 -21.30 -8.67
CA TRP A 373 5.55 -22.04 -7.60
C TRP A 373 4.46 -22.98 -8.16
N LYS A 374 3.54 -22.50 -9.00
CA LYS A 374 2.48 -23.35 -9.59
C LYS A 374 3.02 -24.52 -10.42
N ASP A 375 4.10 -24.29 -11.18
CA ASP A 375 4.72 -25.30 -12.04
C ASP A 375 5.46 -26.39 -11.22
N ASN A 376 5.94 -26.07 -10.01
CA ASN A 376 6.71 -27.01 -9.15
C ASN A 376 5.91 -27.59 -7.96
N LEU A 377 4.81 -26.96 -7.53
CA LEU A 377 3.99 -27.40 -6.38
C LEU A 377 3.57 -28.90 -6.40
N PRO A 378 3.23 -29.52 -7.56
CA PRO A 378 2.94 -30.95 -7.61
C PRO A 378 4.16 -31.84 -7.30
N ILE A 379 5.39 -31.37 -7.58
CA ILE A 379 6.65 -32.08 -7.38
C ILE A 379 7.13 -31.92 -5.94
N MET A 380 6.95 -30.72 -5.37
CA MET A 380 7.33 -30.37 -3.99
C MET A 380 6.56 -31.15 -2.90
N GLY A 381 5.45 -31.81 -3.26
CA GLY A 381 4.65 -32.64 -2.33
C GLY A 381 3.93 -31.87 -1.22
N GLY A 382 4.03 -30.54 -1.19
CA GLY A 382 3.42 -29.68 -0.19
C GLY A 382 3.81 -28.20 -0.36
N TYR A 383 3.29 -27.36 0.52
CA TYR A 383 3.56 -25.92 0.59
C TYR A 383 4.98 -25.62 1.10
N VAL A 384 5.53 -24.48 0.67
CA VAL A 384 6.87 -23.98 1.06
C VAL A 384 6.88 -23.50 2.51
N THR A 385 5.76 -22.93 2.97
CA THR A 385 5.65 -22.28 4.27
C THR A 385 4.67 -23.01 5.16
N LYS A 386 4.87 -22.92 6.48
CA LYS A 386 3.99 -23.50 7.49
C LYS A 386 4.04 -22.65 8.76
N ASP A 387 2.93 -22.01 9.12
CA ASP A 387 2.78 -21.31 10.40
C ASP A 387 3.96 -20.35 10.65
N GLY A 388 4.36 -19.57 9.63
CA GLY A 388 5.50 -18.65 9.66
C GLY A 388 6.91 -19.26 9.44
N HIS A 389 7.05 -20.58 9.33
CA HIS A 389 8.32 -21.27 9.10
C HIS A 389 8.50 -21.67 7.63
N ILE A 390 9.74 -21.75 7.15
CA ILE A 390 10.09 -22.08 5.75
C ILE A 390 10.63 -23.52 5.66
N ASP A 391 10.11 -24.28 4.69
CA ASP A 391 10.66 -25.54 4.21
C ASP A 391 11.75 -25.24 3.16
N LEU A 392 13.02 -25.37 3.56
CA LEU A 392 14.16 -24.90 2.77
C LEU A 392 14.44 -25.76 1.53
N GLU A 393 14.13 -27.06 1.58
CA GLU A 393 14.16 -27.95 0.41
C GLU A 393 13.19 -27.45 -0.66
N ARG A 394 11.97 -27.08 -0.27
CA ARG A 394 10.98 -26.48 -1.19
C ARG A 394 11.35 -25.08 -1.66
N ALA A 395 11.96 -24.25 -0.81
CA ALA A 395 12.44 -22.93 -1.20
C ALA A 395 13.56 -23.01 -2.25
N GLN A 396 14.47 -23.99 -2.11
CA GLN A 396 15.56 -24.25 -3.06
C GLN A 396 15.04 -24.52 -4.47
N VAL A 397 13.95 -25.28 -4.61
CA VAL A 397 13.31 -25.58 -5.92
C VAL A 397 12.83 -24.30 -6.62
N ILE A 398 12.23 -23.37 -5.88
CA ILE A 398 11.73 -22.10 -6.44
C ILE A 398 12.88 -21.19 -6.85
N LEU A 399 13.92 -21.06 -6.01
CA LEU A 399 15.09 -20.25 -6.29
C LEU A 399 15.89 -20.79 -7.49
N SER A 400 16.09 -22.10 -7.58
CA SER A 400 16.67 -22.74 -8.77
C SER A 400 15.76 -22.66 -10.01
N GLY A 401 14.45 -22.41 -9.84
CA GLY A 401 13.51 -22.11 -10.92
C GLY A 401 13.58 -20.65 -11.41
N LEU A 402 13.96 -19.72 -10.53
CA LEU A 402 14.22 -18.31 -10.85
C LEU A 402 15.60 -18.13 -11.48
N ALA A 403 16.65 -18.76 -10.94
CA ALA A 403 18.02 -18.74 -11.45
C ALA A 403 18.10 -19.05 -12.96
N LYS A 404 17.37 -20.09 -13.41
CA LYS A 404 17.25 -20.50 -14.82
C LYS A 404 16.61 -19.44 -15.75
N GLN A 405 16.13 -18.31 -15.21
CA GLN A 405 15.46 -17.25 -15.93
C GLN A 405 16.14 -15.87 -15.79
N GLU A 406 17.13 -15.70 -14.89
CA GLU A 406 17.74 -14.39 -14.58
C GLU A 406 18.37 -13.71 -15.79
N ASP A 407 19.28 -14.37 -16.51
CA ASP A 407 19.85 -13.93 -17.79
C ASP A 407 18.77 -13.40 -18.76
N GLY A 408 17.69 -14.17 -18.88
CA GLY A 408 16.56 -13.85 -19.75
C GLY A 408 15.77 -12.65 -19.25
N ILE A 409 15.68 -12.42 -17.94
CA ILE A 409 15.07 -11.22 -17.36
C ILE A 409 15.95 -10.01 -17.64
N PHE A 410 17.26 -10.06 -17.37
CA PHE A 410 18.16 -8.91 -17.57
C PHE A 410 18.25 -8.49 -19.04
N LYS A 411 18.37 -9.45 -19.96
CA LYS A 411 18.40 -9.17 -21.41
C LYS A 411 17.07 -8.56 -21.89
N ARG A 412 15.91 -9.07 -21.43
CA ARG A 412 14.58 -8.47 -21.70
C ARG A 412 14.36 -7.10 -21.04
N ARG A 413 14.96 -6.82 -19.87
CA ARG A 413 14.90 -5.53 -19.18
C ARG A 413 15.58 -4.46 -20.04
N LYS A 414 16.79 -4.75 -20.52
CA LYS A 414 17.57 -3.84 -21.37
C LYS A 414 16.87 -3.55 -22.70
N GLU A 415 16.37 -4.57 -23.40
CA GLU A 415 15.55 -4.39 -24.61
C GLU A 415 14.35 -3.45 -24.40
N GLN A 416 13.67 -3.56 -23.25
CA GLN A 416 12.53 -2.72 -22.91
C GLN A 416 12.91 -1.29 -22.50
N GLU A 417 14.07 -1.09 -21.87
CA GLU A 417 14.65 0.23 -21.65
C GLU A 417 15.00 0.91 -22.97
N ASP A 418 15.82 0.27 -23.81
CA ASP A 418 16.31 0.83 -25.07
C ASP A 418 15.14 1.17 -26.01
N ARG A 419 14.09 0.33 -26.01
CA ARG A 419 12.83 0.60 -26.72
C ARG A 419 12.05 1.78 -26.14
N ARG A 420 12.04 1.98 -24.82
CA ARG A 420 11.43 3.16 -24.16
C ARG A 420 12.21 4.43 -24.48
N GLU A 421 13.54 4.37 -24.43
CA GLU A 421 14.42 5.50 -24.73
C GLU A 421 14.35 5.89 -26.22
N ALA A 422 14.38 4.92 -27.14
CA ALA A 422 14.18 5.17 -28.57
C ALA A 422 12.78 5.71 -28.90
N ASN A 423 11.75 5.39 -28.10
CA ASN A 423 10.44 6.03 -28.20
C ASN A 423 10.47 7.47 -27.66
N PHE A 424 11.16 7.72 -26.55
CA PHE A 424 11.30 9.05 -25.95
C PHE A 424 12.10 10.00 -26.85
N LYS A 425 13.27 9.58 -27.34
CA LYS A 425 14.10 10.35 -28.30
C LYS A 425 13.31 10.69 -29.57
N ARG A 426 12.53 9.74 -30.13
CA ARG A 426 11.63 10.01 -31.26
C ARG A 426 10.53 11.03 -30.94
N ARG A 427 9.93 10.97 -29.74
CA ARG A 427 8.90 11.94 -29.32
C ARG A 427 9.47 13.33 -29.06
N LYS A 428 10.68 13.44 -28.48
CA LYS A 428 11.41 14.71 -28.28
C LYS A 428 11.69 15.36 -29.64
N LEU A 429 12.28 14.63 -30.59
CA LEU A 429 12.55 15.11 -31.95
C LEU A 429 11.28 15.53 -32.72
N GLN A 430 10.15 14.82 -32.55
CA GLN A 430 8.87 15.22 -33.14
C GLN A 430 8.32 16.53 -32.54
N ASN A 431 8.42 16.70 -31.22
CA ASN A 431 8.02 17.95 -30.57
C ASN A 431 8.92 19.12 -30.98
N GLU A 432 10.24 18.92 -31.07
CA GLU A 432 11.21 19.93 -31.47
C GLU A 432 11.03 20.37 -32.93
N ASN A 433 10.75 19.43 -33.85
CA ASN A 433 10.42 19.76 -35.24
C ASN A 433 9.09 20.53 -35.36
N ASN A 434 8.05 20.14 -34.61
CA ASN A 434 6.80 20.90 -34.58
C ASN A 434 6.99 22.31 -33.98
N GLY A 435 7.83 22.45 -32.94
CA GLY A 435 8.17 23.74 -32.35
C GLY A 435 8.89 24.69 -33.32
N ARG A 436 9.74 24.15 -34.21
CA ARG A 436 10.46 24.93 -35.23
C ARG A 436 9.61 25.35 -36.44
N GLY A 437 8.38 24.82 -36.61
CA GLY A 437 7.46 25.28 -37.65
C GLY A 437 6.82 26.66 -37.39
N GLY A 438 6.96 27.20 -36.17
CA GLY A 438 6.22 28.36 -35.69
C GLY A 438 6.75 29.75 -36.06
N ARG A 439 7.11 30.02 -37.34
CA ARG A 439 7.17 31.39 -37.95
C ARG A 439 7.75 31.38 -39.38
N GLN A 440 6.89 31.25 -40.40
CA GLN A 440 7.08 31.90 -41.71
C GLN A 440 5.72 32.01 -42.40
N GLY A 441 5.43 33.17 -43.00
CA GLY A 441 4.13 33.47 -43.61
C GLY A 441 4.08 33.13 -45.10
N GLY A 442 2.96 32.55 -45.55
CA GLY A 442 2.62 32.33 -46.95
C GLY A 442 1.10 32.49 -47.14
N PRO A 443 0.62 32.98 -48.30
CA PRO A 443 -0.73 33.54 -48.41
C PRO A 443 -1.85 32.49 -48.43
N ALA A 444 -3.01 32.89 -47.92
CA ALA A 444 -4.21 32.05 -47.86
C ALA A 444 -5.00 32.07 -49.18
N HIS A 445 -5.57 30.92 -49.56
CA HIS A 445 -6.67 30.84 -50.52
C HIS A 445 -7.96 30.32 -49.83
N PRO A 446 -9.13 30.91 -50.12
CA PRO A 446 -10.35 30.63 -49.38
C PRO A 446 -11.05 29.34 -49.82
N LYS A 447 -11.64 28.63 -48.84
CA LYS A 447 -12.59 27.53 -49.12
C LYS A 447 -13.87 28.12 -49.70
N LYS A 448 -14.32 27.64 -50.87
CA LYS A 448 -15.69 27.87 -51.33
C LYS A 448 -16.63 26.81 -50.71
N ILE A 449 -17.67 27.29 -50.05
CA ILE A 449 -18.90 26.55 -49.72
C ILE A 449 -20.02 27.20 -50.56
N ASN A 450 -21.15 26.50 -50.67
CA ASN A 450 -22.37 26.73 -51.45
C ASN A 450 -22.44 25.80 -52.67
N GLY A 451 -23.57 25.16 -52.96
CA GLY A 451 -24.85 25.16 -52.23
C GLY A 451 -25.95 24.68 -53.17
N LEU A 452 -26.85 23.81 -52.69
CA LEU A 452 -27.93 23.26 -53.51
C LEU A 452 -29.25 23.44 -52.79
N GLU A 453 -30.12 24.26 -53.39
CA GLU A 453 -31.55 24.22 -53.12
C GLU A 453 -32.26 23.42 -54.22
N ASN A 454 -33.44 22.92 -53.88
CA ASN A 454 -34.24 21.92 -54.57
C ASN A 454 -35.35 22.61 -55.41
N PRO A 455 -36.30 21.92 -56.10
CA PRO A 455 -36.46 20.46 -56.29
C PRO A 455 -36.80 20.01 -57.74
N ALA A 456 -36.86 18.68 -57.95
CA ALA A 456 -37.76 17.90 -58.85
C ALA A 456 -37.99 18.33 -60.33
N ASN A 457 -38.06 17.45 -61.34
CA ASN A 457 -38.94 16.27 -61.48
C ASN A 457 -38.74 15.65 -62.89
N VAL A 458 -38.98 14.33 -63.08
CA VAL A 458 -39.11 13.59 -64.38
C VAL A 458 -37.85 13.55 -65.31
N LEU A 459 -37.52 12.52 -66.12
CA LEU A 459 -37.52 11.05 -66.14
C LEU A 459 -37.03 10.63 -67.57
N LEU A 460 -36.46 9.42 -67.72
CA LEU A 460 -36.13 8.70 -68.98
C LEU A 460 -34.75 8.91 -69.68
N GLN A 461 -34.38 7.89 -70.46
CA GLN A 461 -33.11 7.59 -71.18
C GLN A 461 -33.35 7.74 -72.73
N PRO A 462 -32.45 7.37 -73.71
CA PRO A 462 -31.22 6.55 -73.63
C PRO A 462 -30.01 6.82 -74.58
N ILE A 463 -28.91 6.10 -74.30
CA ILE A 463 -27.84 5.52 -75.17
C ILE A 463 -27.28 6.35 -76.36
N THR A 464 -25.98 6.72 -76.27
CA THR A 464 -24.88 6.57 -77.28
C THR A 464 -23.56 7.18 -76.74
N SER A 465 -22.35 7.00 -77.31
CA SER A 465 -21.61 5.74 -77.58
C SER A 465 -20.12 5.98 -77.97
N PHE A 466 -19.16 5.30 -77.31
CA PHE A 466 -17.71 5.15 -77.65
C PHE A 466 -16.82 6.43 -77.66
N SER A 467 -15.48 6.39 -77.41
CA SER A 467 -14.53 5.30 -77.07
C SER A 467 -13.24 5.84 -76.40
N GLY A 468 -12.63 5.08 -75.46
CA GLY A 468 -11.30 5.36 -74.87
C GLY A 468 -11.02 4.50 -73.60
N PRO A 469 -9.77 4.04 -73.30
CA PRO A 469 -9.57 2.92 -72.37
C PRO A 469 -8.98 3.23 -70.97
N ASN A 470 -9.25 2.28 -70.05
CA ASN A 470 -8.53 1.96 -68.79
C ASN A 470 -8.52 2.96 -67.62
N GLU A 471 -9.54 2.85 -66.75
CA GLU A 471 -9.38 2.93 -65.29
C GLU A 471 -9.68 1.56 -64.66
N GLN A 472 -8.82 1.07 -63.76
CA GLN A 472 -9.11 -0.12 -62.95
C GLN A 472 -9.59 0.28 -61.54
N ARG A 473 -10.80 -0.12 -61.18
CA ARG A 473 -11.36 0.06 -59.83
C ARG A 473 -10.88 -1.06 -58.90
N LEU A 474 -10.56 -0.71 -57.65
CA LEU A 474 -10.35 -1.72 -56.60
C LEU A 474 -11.65 -2.46 -56.31
N THR A 475 -11.58 -3.78 -56.18
CA THR A 475 -12.71 -4.65 -55.82
C THR A 475 -12.62 -5.11 -54.37
N HIS A 476 -13.76 -5.57 -53.83
CA HIS A 476 -13.94 -5.94 -52.43
C HIS A 476 -12.97 -7.04 -51.93
N ASP A 477 -12.52 -7.94 -52.80
CA ASP A 477 -11.60 -9.03 -52.44
C ASP A 477 -10.19 -8.54 -52.04
N MET A 478 -9.77 -7.35 -52.46
CA MET A 478 -8.49 -6.75 -52.05
C MET A 478 -8.45 -6.40 -50.54
N ILE A 479 -9.58 -6.43 -49.84
CA ILE A 479 -9.72 -6.02 -48.43
C ILE A 479 -9.61 -7.22 -47.47
N VAL A 480 -9.92 -8.44 -47.93
CA VAL A 480 -10.14 -9.60 -47.02
C VAL A 480 -8.87 -10.38 -46.72
N ASN A 481 -7.91 -10.45 -47.66
CA ASN A 481 -6.73 -11.33 -47.54
C ASN A 481 -5.46 -10.58 -47.08
N ARG A 482 -5.33 -10.32 -45.77
CA ARG A 482 -4.08 -9.79 -45.18
C ARG A 482 -3.59 -10.51 -43.91
N SER A 483 -3.74 -11.83 -43.88
CA SER A 483 -3.07 -12.72 -42.92
C SER A 483 -2.03 -13.60 -43.63
N GLY A 484 -0.91 -13.01 -44.07
CA GLY A 484 0.11 -13.75 -44.81
C GLY A 484 1.47 -13.05 -44.98
N ALA A 485 2.52 -13.72 -44.50
CA ALA A 485 3.95 -13.63 -44.83
C ALA A 485 4.74 -12.30 -44.57
N PRO A 486 6.08 -12.38 -44.33
CA PRO A 486 6.91 -11.24 -43.95
C PRO A 486 7.87 -10.76 -45.06
N GLY A 487 7.44 -9.86 -45.95
CA GLY A 487 8.29 -9.30 -47.02
C GLY A 487 8.67 -7.82 -46.90
N ALA A 488 7.80 -6.98 -46.32
CA ALA A 488 7.86 -5.51 -46.48
C ALA A 488 9.12 -4.83 -45.90
N ASN A 489 9.73 -5.40 -44.86
CA ASN A 489 10.92 -4.81 -44.21
C ASN A 489 12.20 -4.93 -45.04
N VAL A 490 12.27 -5.84 -46.01
CA VAL A 490 13.43 -5.98 -46.91
C VAL A 490 13.40 -4.91 -48.00
N ALA A 491 12.24 -4.72 -48.63
CA ALA A 491 12.03 -3.70 -49.68
C ALA A 491 12.39 -2.28 -49.19
N ASN A 492 11.92 -1.90 -47.99
CA ASN A 492 12.20 -0.58 -47.42
C ASN A 492 13.69 -0.36 -47.07
N LYS A 493 14.42 -1.41 -46.66
CA LYS A 493 15.89 -1.31 -46.50
C LYS A 493 16.59 -1.16 -47.85
N SER A 494 16.18 -1.94 -48.86
CA SER A 494 16.76 -1.89 -50.21
C SER A 494 16.58 -0.52 -50.89
N ALA A 495 15.40 0.09 -50.74
CA ALA A 495 15.13 1.43 -51.26
C ALA A 495 16.02 2.50 -50.59
N ALA A 496 16.22 2.41 -49.26
CA ALA A 496 17.08 3.34 -48.52
C ALA A 496 18.56 3.19 -48.90
N SER A 497 19.06 1.98 -49.17
CA SER A 497 20.43 1.78 -49.65
C SER A 497 20.67 2.31 -51.07
N VAL A 498 19.68 2.17 -51.98
CA VAL A 498 19.79 2.69 -53.35
C VAL A 498 19.83 4.23 -53.35
N LEU A 499 18.94 4.89 -52.61
CA LEU A 499 18.97 6.35 -52.46
C LEU A 499 20.27 6.85 -51.83
N LYS A 500 20.83 6.14 -50.84
CA LYS A 500 22.12 6.49 -50.24
C LYS A 500 23.27 6.36 -51.25
N ALA A 501 23.28 5.31 -52.07
CA ALA A 501 24.29 5.13 -53.12
C ALA A 501 24.20 6.23 -54.20
N GLN A 502 22.99 6.59 -54.65
CA GLN A 502 22.80 7.69 -55.61
C GLN A 502 23.29 9.03 -55.05
N LEU A 503 22.94 9.37 -53.81
CA LEU A 503 23.43 10.59 -53.14
C LEU A 503 24.95 10.63 -52.94
N GLN A 504 25.62 9.47 -52.81
CA GLN A 504 27.08 9.41 -52.76
C GLN A 504 27.70 9.60 -54.16
N SER A 505 27.13 8.98 -55.22
CA SER A 505 27.62 9.13 -56.59
C SER A 505 27.55 10.55 -57.16
N GLN A 506 26.60 11.38 -56.69
CA GLN A 506 26.50 12.79 -57.10
C GLN A 506 27.52 13.71 -56.41
N LYS A 507 28.25 13.24 -55.39
CA LYS A 507 29.18 14.08 -54.61
C LYS A 507 30.65 13.99 -55.03
N SER A 508 30.95 13.26 -56.10
CA SER A 508 32.33 12.92 -56.52
C SER A 508 32.56 13.14 -58.02
N LEU A 509 32.35 14.36 -58.53
CA LEU A 509 32.49 14.64 -59.97
C LEU A 509 32.74 16.12 -60.37
N SER A 510 33.73 16.82 -59.78
CA SER A 510 34.19 18.11 -60.35
C SER A 510 35.60 18.62 -59.94
N THR A 511 36.64 17.78 -59.84
CA THR A 511 38.03 18.26 -60.00
C THR A 511 39.00 17.15 -60.43
N THR A 512 39.82 17.44 -61.44
CA THR A 512 40.99 16.66 -61.89
C THR A 512 42.22 17.60 -61.85
N LYS A 513 43.50 17.21 -61.89
CA LYS A 513 44.18 16.08 -62.58
C LYS A 513 45.59 15.82 -61.89
N PRO A 514 46.59 15.10 -62.43
CA PRO A 514 47.06 13.83 -61.83
C PRO A 514 48.58 13.73 -61.49
N ALA A 515 49.01 12.63 -60.85
CA ALA A 515 50.24 11.86 -61.16
C ALA A 515 50.36 10.56 -60.31
N GLU A 516 51.24 9.64 -60.73
CA GLU A 516 51.62 8.36 -60.11
C GLU A 516 51.95 8.43 -58.59
N ALA A 517 51.70 7.45 -57.70
CA ALA A 517 51.76 5.97 -57.71
C ALA A 517 53.14 5.36 -57.34
N ASP A 518 53.27 4.80 -56.13
CA ASP A 518 53.80 3.43 -55.92
C ASP A 518 53.43 2.83 -54.53
N GLN A 519 54.11 1.75 -54.09
CA GLN A 519 53.61 0.68 -53.19
C GLN A 519 53.97 0.73 -51.68
N ASP A 520 53.27 -0.15 -50.93
CA ASP A 520 53.72 -0.98 -49.79
C ASP A 520 53.94 -0.46 -48.33
N SER A 521 53.06 -0.99 -47.46
CA SER A 521 53.39 -1.79 -46.25
C SER A 521 53.59 -1.17 -44.84
N ALA A 522 53.01 -1.89 -43.87
CA ALA A 522 53.52 -2.24 -42.53
C ALA A 522 54.07 -1.18 -41.50
N SER A 523 53.17 -0.83 -40.57
CA SER A 523 53.37 -0.98 -39.10
C SER A 523 54.14 0.08 -38.25
N ALA A 524 53.96 -0.07 -36.93
CA ALA A 524 54.81 0.37 -35.80
C ALA A 524 54.83 1.84 -35.32
N LEU A 525 54.62 1.98 -33.98
CA LEU A 525 55.25 2.88 -32.97
C LEU A 525 55.87 4.23 -33.41
N GLY A 526 55.69 5.38 -32.73
CA GLY A 526 54.97 5.71 -31.48
C GLY A 526 55.81 6.59 -30.50
N LYS A 527 55.15 7.44 -29.68
CA LYS A 527 55.72 8.43 -28.70
C LYS A 527 56.28 9.74 -29.33
N ARG A 528 56.41 10.91 -28.67
CA ARG A 528 55.80 11.61 -27.49
C ARG A 528 56.31 13.08 -27.43
N LYS A 529 55.60 13.99 -26.72
CA LYS A 529 55.96 15.40 -26.34
C LYS A 529 56.04 16.40 -27.54
N ALA A 530 55.67 17.70 -27.47
CA ALA A 530 55.69 18.79 -26.46
C ALA A 530 57.09 19.46 -26.30
N SER A 531 57.26 20.79 -26.28
CA SER A 531 56.34 21.98 -26.37
C SER A 531 57.10 23.18 -27.03
N THR A 532 57.00 24.51 -26.81
CA THR A 532 56.38 25.44 -25.81
C THR A 532 56.52 26.92 -26.30
N LEU A 533 55.59 27.84 -25.94
CA LEU A 533 55.72 29.35 -25.97
C LEU A 533 55.84 30.01 -27.39
N GLU A 534 55.61 31.33 -27.64
CA GLU A 534 55.15 32.49 -26.82
C GLU A 534 54.38 33.57 -27.67
N GLU A 535 54.17 34.77 -27.10
CA GLU A 535 53.45 35.98 -27.60
C GLU A 535 54.11 36.67 -28.82
N GLY A 536 53.51 37.62 -29.57
CA GLY A 536 52.16 38.21 -29.59
C GLY A 536 52.14 39.64 -30.20
N ASP A 537 51.17 39.97 -31.06
CA ASP A 537 50.86 41.36 -31.52
C ASP A 537 49.39 41.44 -32.01
N GLY A 538 48.79 42.64 -32.10
CA GLY A 538 47.34 42.81 -32.21
C GLY A 538 46.82 43.76 -33.30
N SER A 539 45.63 43.45 -33.83
CA SER A 539 44.75 44.40 -34.55
C SER A 539 43.33 43.85 -34.69
N THR A 540 42.31 44.71 -34.51
CA THR A 540 40.87 44.43 -34.72
C THR A 540 40.19 45.69 -35.28
N PRO A 541 38.98 45.63 -35.88
CA PRO A 541 38.13 44.48 -36.26
C PRO A 541 38.02 44.34 -37.82
N ASP A 542 37.29 43.42 -38.47
CA ASP A 542 35.81 43.39 -38.53
C ASP A 542 35.20 42.15 -39.27
N THR A 543 33.88 41.94 -39.08
CA THR A 543 32.93 41.15 -39.91
C THR A 543 33.13 39.64 -40.20
N SER A 544 32.67 38.82 -39.26
CA SER A 544 31.63 37.77 -39.46
C SER A 544 31.92 36.36 -40.07
N ASN A 545 31.14 35.39 -39.56
CA ASN A 545 30.76 34.07 -40.11
C ASN A 545 31.78 32.90 -40.11
N ALA A 546 31.91 32.25 -38.94
CA ALA A 546 32.26 30.83 -38.81
C ALA A 546 31.27 30.14 -37.82
N PRO A 547 30.98 28.83 -37.94
CA PRO A 547 29.88 28.18 -37.22
C PRO A 547 30.22 27.77 -35.78
N THR A 548 29.26 27.89 -34.87
CA THR A 548 29.35 27.43 -33.48
C THR A 548 29.33 25.90 -33.38
N PRO A 549 30.12 25.26 -32.50
CA PRO A 549 30.11 23.80 -32.33
C PRO A 549 28.75 23.25 -31.85
N ALA A 550 28.48 21.98 -32.19
CA ALA A 550 27.38 21.24 -31.59
C ALA A 550 27.67 20.94 -30.12
N ALA A 551 26.69 21.17 -29.23
CA ALA A 551 26.80 20.81 -27.83
C ALA A 551 26.92 19.28 -27.66
N PRO A 552 27.68 18.78 -26.65
CA PRO A 552 27.68 17.37 -26.31
C PRO A 552 26.27 16.86 -26.02
N ALA A 553 25.99 15.61 -26.37
CA ALA A 553 24.84 14.92 -25.80
C ALA A 553 25.15 14.60 -24.33
N GLU A 554 24.19 14.81 -23.44
CA GLU A 554 24.23 14.28 -22.08
C GLU A 554 24.16 12.74 -22.15
N GLU A 555 25.32 12.09 -22.08
CA GLU A 555 25.38 10.66 -21.81
C GLU A 555 24.99 10.43 -20.35
N GLY A 556 24.03 9.54 -20.10
CA GLY A 556 23.61 9.20 -18.75
C GLY A 556 24.69 8.47 -17.97
N PRO A 557 24.57 8.36 -16.63
CA PRO A 557 25.54 7.64 -15.82
C PRO A 557 25.74 6.21 -16.33
N VAL A 558 27.00 5.84 -16.56
CA VAL A 558 27.40 4.54 -17.09
C VAL A 558 27.08 3.45 -16.07
N ASP A 559 26.26 2.47 -16.45
CA ASP A 559 26.12 1.24 -15.69
C ASP A 559 27.34 0.35 -15.96
N ASP A 560 28.28 0.33 -15.02
CA ASP A 560 29.49 -0.51 -15.07
C ASP A 560 29.17 -2.02 -15.02
N VAL A 561 28.11 -2.41 -14.31
CA VAL A 561 27.77 -3.81 -14.02
C VAL A 561 27.26 -4.51 -15.28
N ARG A 562 26.44 -3.83 -16.09
CA ARG A 562 25.92 -4.33 -17.38
C ARG A 562 25.26 -5.70 -17.24
N LEU A 563 24.15 -5.75 -16.50
CA LEU A 563 23.43 -7.01 -16.18
C LEU A 563 22.97 -7.82 -17.41
N TRP A 564 22.89 -7.20 -18.59
CA TRP A 564 22.51 -7.85 -19.85
C TRP A 564 23.67 -8.53 -20.59
N GLU A 565 24.92 -8.33 -20.16
CA GLU A 565 26.13 -8.89 -20.76
C GLU A 565 26.68 -10.04 -19.91
N ASP A 566 27.19 -11.09 -20.55
CA ASP A 566 27.72 -12.27 -19.85
C ASP A 566 28.88 -11.89 -18.90
N GLY A 567 29.05 -12.62 -17.80
CA GLY A 567 29.96 -12.25 -16.70
C GLY A 567 29.46 -11.09 -15.82
N TYR A 568 28.16 -10.78 -15.83
CA TYR A 568 27.59 -9.72 -14.99
C TYR A 568 27.71 -9.98 -13.49
N ALA A 569 27.66 -11.24 -13.06
CA ALA A 569 27.71 -11.60 -11.65
C ALA A 569 29.07 -11.21 -11.04
N ASP A 570 30.15 -11.45 -11.77
CA ASP A 570 31.52 -11.12 -11.39
C ASP A 570 31.68 -9.61 -11.21
N ARG A 571 31.24 -8.84 -12.22
CA ARG A 571 31.23 -7.36 -12.19
C ARG A 571 30.34 -6.81 -11.06
N TYR A 572 29.25 -7.50 -10.72
CA TYR A 572 28.34 -7.11 -9.65
C TYR A 572 29.00 -7.26 -8.27
N TYR A 573 29.58 -8.43 -7.97
CA TYR A 573 30.25 -8.66 -6.69
C TYR A 573 31.50 -7.78 -6.53
N GLU A 574 32.28 -7.56 -7.60
CA GLU A 574 33.40 -6.62 -7.60
C GLU A 574 32.95 -5.17 -7.34
N LYS A 575 31.93 -4.68 -8.05
CA LYS A 575 31.49 -3.27 -7.96
C LYS A 575 30.61 -2.95 -6.76
N LYS A 576 29.84 -3.90 -6.23
CA LYS A 576 28.82 -3.67 -5.16
C LYS A 576 29.21 -4.23 -3.80
N PHE A 577 30.08 -5.24 -3.74
CA PHE A 577 30.56 -5.83 -2.48
C PHE A 577 32.07 -5.66 -2.29
N HIS A 578 32.81 -5.18 -3.30
CA HIS A 578 34.26 -4.99 -3.27
C HIS A 578 35.03 -6.28 -2.95
N LYS A 579 34.55 -7.39 -3.52
CA LYS A 579 35.10 -8.74 -3.38
C LYS A 579 35.66 -9.26 -4.70
N ASP A 580 36.63 -10.16 -4.61
CA ASP A 580 37.16 -10.86 -5.78
C ASP A 580 36.06 -11.74 -6.41
N PRO A 581 35.83 -11.70 -7.74
CA PRO A 581 34.90 -12.60 -8.41
C PRO A 581 35.07 -14.09 -8.10
N GLN A 582 36.28 -14.54 -7.75
CA GLN A 582 36.60 -15.94 -7.43
C GLN A 582 36.12 -16.35 -6.02
N ASP A 583 35.72 -15.40 -5.17
CA ASP A 583 35.17 -15.64 -3.82
C ASP A 583 33.70 -16.14 -3.90
N ILE A 584 33.53 -17.37 -4.39
CA ILE A 584 32.23 -18.05 -4.49
C ILE A 584 31.66 -18.36 -3.09
N GLU A 585 32.53 -18.58 -2.10
CA GLU A 585 32.08 -18.83 -0.72
C GLU A 585 31.38 -17.61 -0.13
N PHE A 586 31.89 -16.39 -0.37
CA PHE A 586 31.19 -15.17 0.00
C PHE A 586 29.83 -15.00 -0.70
N ARG A 587 29.68 -15.39 -1.97
CA ARG A 587 28.36 -15.37 -2.64
C ARG A 587 27.36 -16.26 -1.90
N HIS A 588 27.80 -17.44 -1.49
CA HIS A 588 26.99 -18.37 -0.68
C HIS A 588 26.77 -17.87 0.77
N GLU A 589 27.70 -17.12 1.36
CA GLU A 589 27.53 -16.43 2.66
C GLU A 589 26.39 -15.39 2.58
N VAL A 590 26.45 -14.51 1.58
CA VAL A 590 25.41 -13.49 1.31
C VAL A 590 24.05 -14.16 1.04
N ALA A 591 24.02 -15.26 0.27
CA ALA A 591 22.80 -16.03 0.03
C ALA A 591 22.22 -16.63 1.32
N ARG A 592 23.04 -17.25 2.18
CA ARG A 592 22.59 -17.79 3.48
C ARG A 592 22.03 -16.69 4.39
N ALA A 593 22.72 -15.57 4.53
CA ALA A 593 22.25 -14.42 5.29
C ALA A 593 20.92 -13.85 4.76
N TYR A 594 20.69 -13.90 3.44
CA TYR A 594 19.42 -13.51 2.84
C TYR A 594 18.30 -14.51 3.17
N VAL A 595 18.58 -15.82 3.19
CA VAL A 595 17.61 -16.85 3.62
C VAL A 595 17.26 -16.73 5.10
N GLU A 596 18.22 -16.40 5.98
CA GLU A 596 17.90 -16.04 7.37
C GLU A 596 16.94 -14.85 7.43
N GLY A 597 17.20 -13.80 6.64
CA GLY A 597 16.30 -12.65 6.60
C GLY A 597 14.88 -12.99 6.15
N LEU A 598 14.73 -13.89 5.17
CA LEU A 598 13.41 -14.35 4.74
C LEU A 598 12.68 -15.11 5.86
N ALA A 599 13.40 -15.98 6.59
CA ALA A 599 12.86 -16.68 7.76
C ALA A 599 12.52 -15.71 8.91
N TRP A 600 13.37 -14.70 9.15
CA TRP A 600 13.15 -13.65 10.15
C TRP A 600 11.89 -12.84 9.84
N VAL A 601 11.72 -12.38 8.58
CA VAL A 601 10.55 -11.60 8.13
C VAL A 601 9.27 -12.43 8.22
N LEU A 602 9.30 -13.68 7.76
CA LEU A 602 8.11 -14.54 7.81
C LEU A 602 7.68 -14.85 9.25
N LEU A 603 8.64 -15.10 10.16
CA LEU A 603 8.34 -15.22 11.58
C LEU A 603 7.83 -13.91 12.19
N TYR A 604 8.40 -12.75 11.83
CA TYR A 604 7.97 -11.44 12.33
C TYR A 604 6.52 -11.13 11.96
N TYR A 605 6.11 -11.48 10.73
CA TYR A 605 4.75 -11.35 10.21
C TYR A 605 3.77 -12.33 10.90
N PHE A 606 4.11 -13.62 10.98
CA PHE A 606 3.16 -14.67 11.39
C PHE A 606 3.15 -14.97 12.90
N GLN A 607 4.28 -14.84 13.60
CA GLN A 607 4.44 -15.18 15.02
C GLN A 607 4.85 -13.97 15.89
N GLY A 608 5.51 -12.96 15.30
CA GLY A 608 6.10 -11.82 16.01
C GLY A 608 7.63 -11.90 16.05
N CYS A 609 8.28 -10.84 16.56
CA CYS A 609 9.73 -10.64 16.42
C CYS A 609 10.56 -11.83 16.97
N PRO A 610 11.28 -12.56 16.10
CA PRO A 610 12.06 -13.74 16.51
C PRO A 610 13.44 -13.35 17.07
N SER A 611 14.01 -12.23 16.63
CA SER A 611 15.24 -11.63 17.16
C SER A 611 15.22 -10.11 17.00
N TRP A 612 15.47 -9.38 18.09
CA TRP A 612 15.58 -7.92 18.06
C TRP A 612 16.94 -7.42 17.57
N GLU A 613 17.99 -8.25 17.63
CA GLU A 613 19.39 -7.88 17.33
C GLU A 613 19.87 -8.35 15.95
N TRP A 614 19.16 -9.28 15.32
CA TRP A 614 19.43 -9.75 13.95
C TRP A 614 19.20 -8.63 12.91
N TYR A 615 20.04 -8.61 11.88
CA TYR A 615 19.93 -7.74 10.71
C TYR A 615 20.66 -8.38 9.52
N TYR A 616 20.27 -8.02 8.30
CA TYR A 616 21.01 -8.37 7.09
C TYR A 616 22.24 -7.46 6.94
N PRO A 617 23.49 -7.98 6.88
CA PRO A 617 24.70 -7.17 7.04
C PRO A 617 25.29 -6.62 5.73
N TYR A 618 24.52 -6.58 4.64
CA TYR A 618 24.97 -6.07 3.34
C TYR A 618 23.93 -5.10 2.74
N HIS A 619 24.37 -4.12 1.94
CA HIS A 619 23.45 -3.14 1.31
C HIS A 619 22.71 -3.70 0.08
N TYR A 620 23.14 -4.85 -0.44
CA TYR A 620 22.71 -5.44 -1.71
C TYR A 620 22.28 -6.90 -1.57
N ALA A 621 21.45 -7.39 -2.50
CA ALA A 621 20.98 -8.77 -2.54
C ALA A 621 21.86 -9.63 -3.47
N PRO A 622 21.97 -10.95 -3.24
CA PRO A 622 22.62 -11.88 -4.17
C PRO A 622 21.72 -12.21 -5.37
N PHE A 623 22.24 -12.94 -6.36
CA PHE A 623 21.43 -13.47 -7.47
C PHE A 623 20.71 -14.76 -7.06
N ALA A 624 19.61 -15.12 -7.73
CA ALA A 624 18.91 -16.37 -7.46
C ALA A 624 19.77 -17.62 -7.72
N ALA A 625 20.76 -17.52 -8.62
CA ALA A 625 21.77 -18.54 -8.89
C ALA A 625 22.76 -18.80 -7.73
N ASP A 626 22.96 -17.85 -6.81
CA ASP A 626 23.87 -17.99 -5.66
C ASP A 626 23.21 -18.74 -4.47
N PHE A 627 21.88 -18.94 -4.50
CA PHE A 627 21.17 -19.75 -3.50
C PHE A 627 21.35 -21.24 -3.80
N GLN A 628 22.40 -21.82 -3.23
CA GLN A 628 22.74 -23.24 -3.35
C GLN A 628 22.90 -23.88 -1.96
N ASP A 629 22.60 -25.16 -1.84
CA ASP A 629 22.69 -25.95 -0.60
C ASP A 629 21.88 -25.39 0.59
N ILE A 630 20.84 -24.58 0.34
CA ILE A 630 20.04 -23.95 1.41
C ILE A 630 19.18 -24.96 2.17
N ASP A 631 18.91 -26.12 1.57
CA ASP A 631 18.24 -27.28 2.19
C ASP A 631 18.99 -27.82 3.43
N LYS A 632 20.31 -27.67 3.46
CA LYS A 632 21.20 -28.16 4.54
C LYS A 632 21.29 -27.17 5.71
N MET A 633 20.77 -25.96 5.54
CA MET A 633 20.87 -24.87 6.50
C MET A 633 19.94 -25.08 7.70
N LYS A 634 20.40 -24.69 8.90
CA LYS A 634 19.62 -24.73 10.13
C LYS A 634 19.49 -23.33 10.69
N ILE A 635 18.28 -22.77 10.58
CA ILE A 635 17.98 -21.40 11.01
C ILE A 635 17.40 -21.44 12.41
N SER A 636 18.00 -20.68 13.33
CA SER A 636 17.54 -20.53 14.71
C SER A 636 17.82 -19.11 15.19
N PHE A 637 16.81 -18.43 15.72
CA PHE A 637 16.94 -17.06 16.19
C PHE A 637 16.98 -16.99 17.72
N GLU A 638 18.00 -16.31 18.24
CA GLU A 638 17.99 -15.85 19.63
C GLU A 638 17.25 -14.52 19.73
N LYS A 639 16.37 -14.39 20.73
CA LYS A 639 15.48 -13.23 20.82
C LYS A 639 16.24 -11.90 21.02
N GLY A 640 17.44 -11.95 21.61
CA GLY A 640 18.28 -10.78 21.87
C GLY A 640 17.66 -9.80 22.87
N ARG A 641 18.35 -8.68 23.11
CA ARG A 641 17.84 -7.56 23.89
C ARG A 641 17.03 -6.61 23.01
N ILE A 642 16.02 -5.98 23.60
CA ILE A 642 15.38 -4.79 23.03
C ILE A 642 16.25 -3.58 23.38
N SER A 643 16.65 -2.79 22.38
CA SER A 643 17.34 -1.51 22.59
C SER A 643 16.47 -0.56 23.44
N LYS A 644 17.08 0.28 24.29
CA LYS A 644 16.37 1.39 24.93
C LYS A 644 16.06 2.52 23.92
N PRO A 645 15.07 3.41 24.16
CA PRO A 645 14.74 4.49 23.24
C PRO A 645 15.95 5.35 22.82
N PHE A 646 16.84 5.74 23.75
CA PHE A 646 18.03 6.52 23.41
C PHE A 646 19.09 5.72 22.65
N GLU A 647 19.17 4.40 22.88
CA GLU A 647 20.04 3.50 22.10
C GLU A 647 19.55 3.41 20.64
N GLN A 648 18.22 3.38 20.43
CA GLN A 648 17.65 3.49 19.08
C GLN A 648 17.91 4.87 18.45
N LEU A 649 17.63 5.97 19.14
CA LEU A 649 17.83 7.32 18.59
C LEU A 649 19.27 7.53 18.12
N MET A 650 20.26 7.15 18.94
CA MET A 650 21.67 7.19 18.55
C MET A 650 21.99 6.24 17.39
N SER A 651 21.23 5.15 17.20
CA SER A 651 21.40 4.23 16.07
C SER A 651 20.77 4.72 14.76
N VAL A 652 19.77 5.61 14.79
CA VAL A 652 18.98 5.99 13.60
C VAL A 652 19.10 7.46 13.18
N LEU A 653 19.47 8.37 14.09
CA LEU A 653 19.55 9.80 13.79
C LEU A 653 20.90 10.22 13.18
N PRO A 654 20.90 11.11 12.16
CA PRO A 654 22.11 11.84 11.76
C PRO A 654 22.41 12.97 12.76
N ALA A 655 23.66 13.43 12.82
CA ALA A 655 24.11 14.48 13.74
C ALA A 655 23.32 15.81 13.61
N ALA A 656 22.76 16.10 12.43
CA ALA A 656 21.86 17.24 12.20
C ALA A 656 20.61 17.22 13.10
N SER A 657 20.05 16.04 13.39
CA SER A 657 18.86 15.86 14.23
C SER A 657 19.18 15.65 15.71
N ARG A 658 20.42 15.94 16.17
CA ARG A 658 20.84 15.78 17.57
C ARG A 658 19.93 16.45 18.60
N HIS A 659 19.23 17.53 18.22
CA HIS A 659 18.29 18.25 19.09
C HIS A 659 17.10 17.39 19.60
N ALA A 660 16.87 16.22 19.01
CA ALA A 660 15.91 15.23 19.47
C ALA A 660 16.43 14.33 20.62
N LEU A 661 17.72 14.43 20.97
CA LEU A 661 18.42 13.71 22.03
C LEU A 661 18.79 14.65 23.20
N PRO A 662 18.95 14.12 24.42
CA PRO A 662 19.56 14.87 25.53
C PRO A 662 20.98 15.37 25.20
N GLU A 663 21.30 16.60 25.61
CA GLU A 663 22.56 17.28 25.30
C GLU A 663 23.82 16.48 25.66
N VAL A 664 23.71 15.67 26.72
CA VAL A 664 24.71 14.71 27.23
C VAL A 664 25.31 13.80 26.13
N PHE A 665 24.53 13.49 25.07
CA PHE A 665 24.96 12.65 23.96
C PHE A 665 25.49 13.43 22.74
N HIS A 666 25.34 14.76 22.67
CA HIS A 666 25.71 15.55 21.49
C HIS A 666 27.21 15.42 21.15
N ASP A 667 28.08 15.37 22.16
CA ASP A 667 29.53 15.16 21.98
C ASP A 667 29.83 13.88 21.19
N LEU A 668 29.05 12.82 21.40
CA LEU A 668 29.31 11.51 20.79
C LEU A 668 29.08 11.52 19.27
N MET A 669 28.23 12.43 18.78
CA MET A 669 27.89 12.60 17.36
C MET A 669 28.70 13.69 16.65
N LEU A 670 29.51 14.48 17.38
CA LEU A 670 30.17 15.68 16.85
C LEU A 670 31.65 15.82 17.19
N ASN A 671 32.14 15.26 18.30
CA ASN A 671 33.56 15.33 18.64
C ASN A 671 34.34 14.36 17.72
N PRO A 672 35.34 14.82 16.94
CA PRO A 672 36.22 13.94 16.17
C PRO A 672 36.96 12.88 17.01
N GLU A 673 37.10 13.10 18.32
CA GLU A 673 37.69 12.14 19.27
C GLU A 673 36.67 11.11 19.82
N SER A 674 35.41 11.12 19.37
CA SER A 674 34.39 10.16 19.80
C SER A 674 34.64 8.76 19.21
N ASN A 675 34.64 7.73 20.07
CA ASN A 675 34.81 6.31 19.73
C ASN A 675 33.74 5.73 18.75
N ILE A 676 32.76 6.54 18.35
CA ILE A 676 31.67 6.20 17.44
C ILE A 676 31.40 7.28 16.38
N ILE A 677 32.31 8.25 16.18
CA ILE A 677 32.10 9.34 15.21
C ILE A 677 31.94 8.84 13.77
N ASP A 678 32.56 7.71 13.44
CA ASP A 678 32.48 7.03 12.15
C ASP A 678 31.07 6.51 11.81
N PHE A 679 30.16 6.41 12.79
CA PHE A 679 28.75 6.10 12.55
C PHE A 679 27.94 7.32 12.05
N TYR A 680 28.50 8.53 12.09
CA TYR A 680 27.83 9.79 11.75
C TYR A 680 28.57 10.61 10.67
N PRO A 681 28.83 10.05 9.48
CA PRO A 681 29.42 10.83 8.38
C PRO A 681 28.49 11.99 7.96
N GLU A 682 29.08 13.15 7.66
CA GLU A 682 28.33 14.32 7.17
C GLU A 682 27.85 14.11 5.72
N ASP A 683 28.75 13.64 4.85
CA ASP A 683 28.46 13.23 3.47
C ASP A 683 28.60 11.71 3.31
N PHE A 684 27.70 11.10 2.52
CA PHE A 684 27.71 9.66 2.21
C PHE A 684 27.26 9.40 0.77
N GLU A 685 27.73 8.30 0.18
CA GLU A 685 27.39 7.96 -1.20
C GLU A 685 25.98 7.37 -1.34
N ILE A 686 25.30 7.72 -2.43
CA ILE A 686 24.01 7.14 -2.83
C ILE A 686 24.18 6.43 -4.17
N ASP A 687 24.30 5.10 -4.15
CA ASP A 687 24.33 4.30 -5.37
C ASP A 687 22.94 4.25 -6.01
N LEU A 688 22.81 4.81 -7.21
CA LEU A 688 21.57 4.77 -7.98
C LEU A 688 21.15 3.34 -8.39
N ASN A 689 22.07 2.39 -8.46
CA ASN A 689 21.83 0.96 -8.75
C ASN A 689 20.85 0.72 -9.93
N GLY A 690 21.07 1.42 -11.04
CA GLY A 690 20.23 1.36 -12.25
C GLY A 690 18.85 2.05 -12.15
N LYS A 691 18.54 2.74 -11.04
CA LYS A 691 17.33 3.55 -10.88
C LYS A 691 17.60 5.02 -11.27
N LYS A 692 16.54 5.79 -11.57
CA LYS A 692 16.67 7.11 -12.22
C LYS A 692 16.58 8.32 -11.30
N MET A 693 16.39 8.12 -10.00
CA MET A 693 16.20 9.17 -9.00
C MET A 693 16.94 8.80 -7.72
N ALA A 694 17.58 9.76 -7.03
CA ALA A 694 18.35 9.51 -5.81
C ALA A 694 17.53 8.83 -4.69
N TRP A 695 16.25 9.18 -4.53
CA TRP A 695 15.35 8.54 -3.56
C TRP A 695 15.11 7.03 -3.82
N GLN A 696 15.40 6.53 -5.03
CA GLN A 696 15.38 5.10 -5.36
C GLN A 696 16.74 4.39 -5.14
N GLY A 697 17.80 5.15 -4.86
CA GLY A 697 19.15 4.63 -4.64
C GLY A 697 19.37 4.06 -3.24
N VAL A 698 20.52 3.43 -3.07
CA VAL A 698 21.00 2.79 -1.84
C VAL A 698 22.00 3.74 -1.17
N ALA A 699 21.68 4.22 0.03
CA ALA A 699 22.60 5.04 0.83
C ALA A 699 23.64 4.15 1.52
N LEU A 700 24.91 4.35 1.21
CA LEU A 700 26.04 3.55 1.69
C LEU A 700 26.54 4.05 3.03
N LEU A 701 25.76 3.78 4.09
CA LEU A 701 26.12 4.07 5.48
C LEU A 701 26.87 2.89 6.12
N PRO A 702 27.92 3.11 6.94
CA PRO A 702 28.63 2.04 7.64
C PRO A 702 27.75 1.42 8.73
N PHE A 703 27.62 0.10 8.76
CA PHE A 703 26.77 -0.59 9.75
C PHE A 703 27.27 -0.38 11.19
N ILE A 704 26.34 -0.14 12.12
CA ILE A 704 26.67 0.12 13.53
C ILE A 704 27.02 -1.18 14.26
N GLU A 705 28.20 -1.21 14.88
CA GLU A 705 28.58 -2.19 15.89
C GLU A 705 27.86 -1.89 17.20
N MET A 706 26.75 -2.61 17.46
CA MET A 706 25.95 -2.39 18.67
C MET A 706 26.78 -2.45 19.96
N PRO A 707 27.73 -3.38 20.20
CA PRO A 707 28.52 -3.39 21.43
C PRO A 707 29.32 -2.08 21.64
N ARG A 708 29.86 -1.49 20.56
CA ARG A 708 30.65 -0.25 20.61
C ARG A 708 29.78 0.98 20.86
N LEU A 709 28.63 1.06 20.18
CA LEU A 709 27.62 2.09 20.43
C LEU A 709 27.12 2.04 21.88
N LEU A 710 26.77 0.85 22.36
CA LEU A 710 26.20 0.66 23.68
C LEU A 710 27.20 1.01 24.79
N ALA A 711 28.47 0.64 24.65
CA ALA A 711 29.50 1.05 25.61
C ALA A 711 29.62 2.59 25.72
N ALA A 712 29.61 3.31 24.60
CA ALA A 712 29.68 4.77 24.57
C ALA A 712 28.41 5.44 25.15
N VAL A 713 27.22 4.94 24.78
CA VAL A 713 25.93 5.50 25.23
C VAL A 713 25.67 5.22 26.70
N GLN A 714 25.93 4.00 27.18
CA GLN A 714 25.67 3.61 28.57
C GLN A 714 26.65 4.26 29.55
N ALA A 715 27.88 4.58 29.14
CA ALA A 715 28.82 5.37 29.94
C ALA A 715 28.32 6.80 30.26
N LYS A 716 27.43 7.36 29.42
CA LYS A 716 26.80 8.67 29.62
C LYS A 716 25.51 8.62 30.46
N TYR A 717 24.92 7.45 30.72
CA TYR A 717 23.66 7.32 31.47
C TYR A 717 23.65 7.95 32.88
N PRO A 718 24.74 7.90 33.70
CA PRO A 718 24.76 8.56 35.01
C PRO A 718 24.69 10.09 34.96
N GLN A 719 24.75 10.70 33.78
CA GLN A 719 24.68 12.15 33.56
C GLN A 719 23.29 12.62 33.07
N LEU A 720 22.33 11.71 32.91
CA LEU A 720 20.97 12.03 32.47
C LEU A 720 20.14 12.72 33.57
N SER A 721 19.19 13.57 33.16
CA SER A 721 18.16 14.08 34.07
C SER A 721 17.20 12.96 34.48
N ALA A 722 16.49 13.14 35.59
CA ALA A 722 15.47 12.17 36.03
C ALA A 722 14.35 11.99 35.00
N ALA A 723 13.98 13.05 34.27
CA ALA A 723 12.97 13.00 33.21
C ALA A 723 13.48 12.24 31.96
N ASP A 724 14.72 12.48 31.55
CA ASP A 724 15.33 11.74 30.43
C ASP A 724 15.58 10.27 30.79
N SER A 725 15.94 9.97 32.05
CA SER A 725 16.05 8.60 32.56
C SER A 725 14.71 7.86 32.42
N ALA A 726 13.61 8.47 32.86
CA ALA A 726 12.26 7.91 32.73
C ALA A 726 11.81 7.74 31.27
N ARG A 727 12.11 8.71 30.39
CA ARG A 727 11.83 8.62 28.93
C ARG A 727 12.65 7.51 28.22
N ASN A 728 13.68 6.99 28.90
CA ASN A 728 14.54 5.89 28.43
C ASN A 728 14.20 4.53 29.09
N GLU A 729 13.02 4.41 29.73
CA GLU A 729 12.47 3.15 30.23
C GLU A 729 11.40 2.55 29.30
N MET A 730 11.02 1.30 29.55
CA MET A 730 10.00 0.58 28.78
C MET A 730 8.63 0.71 29.45
N GLY A 731 7.66 1.21 28.70
CA GLY A 731 6.28 1.35 29.16
C GLY A 731 5.44 0.08 28.98
N ARG A 732 4.12 0.25 29.07
CA ARG A 732 3.12 -0.82 28.94
C ARG A 732 1.86 -0.28 28.25
N ASP A 733 1.10 -1.17 27.60
CA ASP A 733 -0.15 -0.78 26.95
C ASP A 733 -1.18 -0.25 27.95
N VAL A 734 -2.00 0.69 27.48
CA VAL A 734 -2.89 1.51 28.30
C VAL A 734 -4.33 1.30 27.87
N LEU A 735 -5.20 0.81 28.75
CA LEU A 735 -6.63 0.62 28.47
C LEU A 735 -7.49 1.69 29.17
N ILE A 736 -8.36 2.32 28.39
CA ILE A 736 -9.29 3.39 28.79
C ILE A 736 -10.72 2.99 28.36
N PHE A 737 -11.70 3.21 29.24
CA PHE A 737 -13.14 3.01 29.01
C PHE A 737 -13.95 3.94 29.93
N SER A 738 -15.24 4.10 29.66
CA SER A 738 -16.17 4.98 30.38
C SER A 738 -17.11 4.19 31.31
N GLU A 739 -17.74 4.88 32.27
CA GLU A 739 -18.85 4.36 33.11
C GLU A 739 -19.98 3.72 32.28
N ALA A 740 -20.21 4.23 31.05
CA ALA A 740 -21.24 3.74 30.14
C ALA A 740 -20.99 2.32 29.59
N HIS A 741 -19.85 1.71 29.91
CA HIS A 741 -19.59 0.27 29.77
C HIS A 741 -19.75 -0.45 31.12
N GLU A 742 -20.92 -0.30 31.74
CA GLU A 742 -21.33 -0.81 33.06
C GLU A 742 -20.71 -2.18 33.43
N SER A 743 -20.87 -3.18 32.57
CA SER A 743 -20.42 -4.56 32.78
C SER A 743 -18.90 -4.74 32.97
N LEU A 744 -18.09 -3.88 32.32
CA LEU A 744 -16.63 -3.85 32.43
C LEU A 744 -16.20 -2.93 33.58
N TYR A 745 -16.84 -1.78 33.69
CA TYR A 745 -16.59 -0.77 34.72
C TYR A 745 -16.77 -1.37 36.13
N ASP A 746 -17.90 -2.02 36.39
CA ASP A 746 -18.19 -2.71 37.65
C ASP A 746 -17.18 -3.83 37.97
N ASP A 747 -16.76 -4.60 36.97
CA ASP A 747 -15.84 -5.73 37.16
C ASP A 747 -14.43 -5.28 37.54
N VAL A 748 -13.98 -4.14 37.00
CA VAL A 748 -12.70 -3.51 37.33
C VAL A 748 -12.79 -2.81 38.69
N LEU A 749 -13.81 -1.98 38.92
CA LEU A 749 -13.94 -1.22 40.17
C LEU A 749 -14.18 -2.10 41.40
N THR A 750 -15.00 -3.15 41.28
CA THR A 750 -15.25 -4.08 42.39
C THR A 750 -13.97 -4.79 42.85
N LYS A 751 -13.02 -5.05 41.94
CA LYS A 751 -11.76 -5.74 42.24
C LYS A 751 -10.67 -4.78 42.75
N PHE A 752 -10.48 -3.65 42.06
CA PHE A 752 -9.37 -2.73 42.35
C PHE A 752 -9.65 -1.70 43.44
N TYR A 753 -10.92 -1.34 43.69
CA TYR A 753 -11.28 -0.18 44.53
C TYR A 753 -12.39 -0.44 45.57
N SER A 754 -12.91 -1.67 45.67
CA SER A 754 -13.83 -2.01 46.76
C SER A 754 -13.13 -2.16 48.12
N LYS A 755 -13.90 -2.13 49.21
CA LYS A 755 -13.41 -2.29 50.59
C LYS A 755 -12.78 -3.66 50.89
N LYS A 756 -12.96 -4.65 50.00
CA LYS A 756 -12.20 -5.90 50.00
C LYS A 756 -11.27 -5.85 48.79
N GLN A 757 -10.09 -5.27 48.97
CA GLN A 757 -9.08 -5.16 47.90
C GLN A 757 -8.78 -6.57 47.36
N GLY A 758 -9.06 -6.77 46.07
CA GLY A 758 -8.59 -7.95 45.34
C GLY A 758 -7.15 -7.77 44.88
N ASP A 759 -6.66 -8.75 44.11
CA ASP A 759 -5.33 -8.68 43.49
C ASP A 759 -5.18 -7.39 42.66
N SER A 760 -3.98 -6.79 42.70
CA SER A 760 -3.63 -5.64 41.85
C SER A 760 -3.64 -5.96 40.35
N LYS A 761 -3.81 -7.22 39.96
CA LYS A 761 -3.81 -7.70 38.59
C LYS A 761 -4.78 -8.86 38.40
N PHE A 762 -5.66 -8.81 37.40
CA PHE A 762 -6.61 -9.90 37.12
C PHE A 762 -6.85 -10.12 35.61
N LYS A 763 -7.34 -11.31 35.23
CA LYS A 763 -7.72 -11.64 33.85
C LYS A 763 -9.12 -11.09 33.54
N LEU A 764 -9.26 -10.32 32.46
CA LEU A 764 -10.57 -9.86 31.96
C LEU A 764 -11.48 -11.05 31.63
N ASN A 765 -12.79 -10.87 31.86
CA ASN A 765 -13.82 -11.81 31.45
C ASN A 765 -14.37 -11.39 30.07
N PRO A 766 -14.11 -12.15 28.98
CA PRO A 766 -14.52 -11.76 27.62
C PRO A 766 -16.02 -11.51 27.48
N LYS A 767 -16.86 -12.14 28.31
CA LYS A 767 -18.33 -11.97 28.29
C LYS A 767 -18.80 -10.66 28.94
N LYS A 768 -17.93 -9.95 29.65
CA LYS A 768 -18.18 -8.61 30.22
C LYS A 768 -17.52 -7.48 29.44
N SER A 769 -16.59 -7.79 28.54
CA SER A 769 -15.75 -6.84 27.79
C SER A 769 -15.97 -6.90 26.27
N ASP A 770 -17.06 -7.54 25.83
CA ASP A 770 -17.44 -7.82 24.44
C ASP A 770 -16.32 -8.47 23.61
N GLY A 771 -15.73 -9.54 24.15
CA GLY A 771 -14.68 -10.35 23.52
C GLY A 771 -13.25 -9.99 23.93
N LEU A 772 -13.00 -8.77 24.43
CA LEU A 772 -11.65 -8.33 24.81
C LEU A 772 -11.04 -9.22 25.90
N SER A 773 -10.06 -10.01 25.50
CA SER A 773 -9.39 -11.02 26.30
C SER A 773 -7.99 -10.52 26.67
N GLY A 774 -7.64 -10.50 27.95
CA GLY A 774 -6.31 -10.05 28.40
C GLY A 774 -6.19 -10.04 29.92
N LYS A 775 -5.15 -9.39 30.43
CA LYS A 775 -5.04 -9.03 31.86
C LYS A 775 -5.09 -7.52 32.01
N VAL A 776 -5.65 -7.06 33.13
CA VAL A 776 -5.53 -5.66 33.55
C VAL A 776 -4.79 -5.59 34.88
N GLU A 777 -3.95 -4.57 35.02
CA GLU A 777 -3.19 -4.27 36.23
C GLU A 777 -3.51 -2.85 36.70
N LYS A 778 -3.74 -2.72 38.00
CA LYS A 778 -4.08 -1.49 38.68
C LYS A 778 -2.90 -0.51 38.60
N LYS A 779 -3.11 0.62 37.93
CA LYS A 779 -2.26 1.79 38.11
C LYS A 779 -2.51 2.33 39.53
N GLU A 780 -1.45 2.52 40.31
CA GLU A 780 -1.56 3.12 41.65
C GLU A 780 -2.11 4.56 41.55
N GLY A 781 -2.64 5.13 42.64
CA GLY A 781 -3.11 6.52 42.69
C GLY A 781 -4.39 6.88 41.89
N TYR A 782 -5.14 5.91 41.36
CA TYR A 782 -6.48 6.16 40.80
C TYR A 782 -7.45 6.79 41.82
N VAL A 783 -8.14 7.87 41.41
CA VAL A 783 -9.20 8.57 42.15
C VAL A 783 -10.37 8.86 41.19
N PRO A 784 -11.55 8.25 41.39
CA PRO A 784 -12.73 8.50 40.55
C PRO A 784 -13.20 9.97 40.53
N HIS A 785 -13.71 10.43 39.38
CA HIS A 785 -14.47 11.68 39.23
C HIS A 785 -13.74 13.01 39.54
N GLU A 786 -12.40 13.08 39.38
CA GLU A 786 -11.69 14.37 39.39
C GLU A 786 -11.73 15.10 38.02
N GLU A 787 -11.33 16.37 38.01
CA GLU A 787 -11.22 17.25 36.83
C GLU A 787 -10.21 16.73 35.79
N LEU A 788 -10.61 16.56 34.52
CA LEU A 788 -9.70 16.27 33.40
C LEU A 788 -9.11 17.56 32.85
N LYS A 789 -7.80 17.78 33.09
CA LYS A 789 -7.04 18.92 32.58
C LYS A 789 -6.40 18.63 31.24
N TYR A 790 -6.44 19.62 30.34
CA TYR A 790 -5.68 19.59 29.09
C TYR A 790 -4.17 19.73 29.38
N PRO A 791 -3.28 18.95 28.71
CA PRO A 791 -1.87 18.90 29.09
C PRO A 791 -0.96 19.99 28.49
N LEU A 792 -1.43 20.83 27.56
CA LEU A 792 -0.59 21.83 26.87
C LEU A 792 -0.95 23.28 27.26
N GLU A 793 0.05 24.16 27.31
CA GLU A 793 -0.02 25.45 28.01
C GLU A 793 -1.07 26.44 27.47
N ARG A 794 -1.42 26.38 26.18
CA ARG A 794 -2.31 27.38 25.55
C ARG A 794 -3.79 27.01 25.63
N ASN A 795 -4.13 25.87 26.22
CA ASN A 795 -5.51 25.41 26.41
C ASN A 795 -6.34 25.34 25.11
N GLY A 796 -5.76 24.78 24.04
CA GLY A 796 -6.44 24.54 22.76
C GLY A 796 -7.66 23.61 22.82
N MET A 797 -7.85 22.89 23.93
CA MET A 797 -9.05 22.12 24.26
C MET A 797 -9.51 22.42 25.71
N PRO A 798 -10.82 22.32 26.02
CA PRO A 798 -11.35 22.65 27.34
C PRO A 798 -11.10 21.56 28.40
N ASN A 799 -10.96 21.96 29.66
CA ASN A 799 -11.02 21.03 30.78
C ASN A 799 -12.45 20.47 30.95
N LEU A 800 -12.59 19.32 31.63
CA LEU A 800 -13.87 18.78 32.07
C LEU A 800 -13.87 18.63 33.59
N ASP A 801 -14.84 19.25 34.27
CA ASP A 801 -14.95 19.24 35.75
C ASP A 801 -15.14 17.83 36.33
N TYR A 802 -15.74 16.92 35.56
CA TYR A 802 -16.07 15.55 35.98
C TYR A 802 -15.67 14.52 34.90
N ASP A 803 -14.59 13.79 35.13
CA ASP A 803 -14.20 12.65 34.30
C ASP A 803 -14.97 11.38 34.70
N ARG A 804 -15.80 10.87 33.78
CA ARG A 804 -16.55 9.59 33.86
C ARG A 804 -15.73 8.38 33.43
N SER A 805 -14.50 8.60 32.97
CA SER A 805 -13.51 7.55 32.73
C SER A 805 -12.54 7.41 33.91
N VAL A 806 -11.53 6.56 33.78
CA VAL A 806 -10.81 6.01 34.94
C VAL A 806 -9.64 6.92 35.40
N ARG A 807 -9.91 8.09 36.02
CA ARG A 807 -8.95 9.16 36.45
C ARG A 807 -7.91 8.84 37.58
N TYR A 808 -6.65 9.28 37.44
CA TYR A 808 -5.60 9.31 38.49
C TYR A 808 -5.58 10.66 39.24
N GLY A 809 -5.41 10.63 40.56
CA GLY A 809 -5.42 11.81 41.44
C GLY A 809 -4.05 12.43 41.72
N THR A 810 -3.95 13.76 41.62
CA THR A 810 -2.68 14.50 41.65
C THR A 810 -1.94 14.49 43.00
N VAL A 811 -0.61 14.32 42.97
CA VAL A 811 0.30 14.69 44.07
C VAL A 811 1.11 15.91 43.63
N PRO A 812 1.18 17.00 44.42
CA PRO A 812 1.93 18.20 44.05
C PRO A 812 3.44 18.00 44.25
N VAL A 813 4.22 18.16 43.18
CA VAL A 813 5.68 18.34 43.24
C VAL A 813 6.00 19.71 42.64
N THR A 814 6.76 20.53 43.36
CA THR A 814 7.02 21.92 42.98
C THR A 814 8.23 22.07 42.08
N HIS A 815 8.04 22.75 40.93
CA HIS A 815 9.03 23.10 39.91
C HIS A 815 9.57 21.96 39.02
N SER A 816 9.87 22.36 37.77
CA SER A 816 10.28 21.55 36.62
C SER A 816 9.17 20.70 35.96
N PHE A 817 9.26 20.57 34.63
CA PHE A 817 8.32 19.82 33.80
C PHE A 817 8.28 18.34 34.21
N CYS A 818 7.13 17.84 34.65
CA CYS A 818 6.94 16.44 35.05
C CYS A 818 5.53 15.92 34.73
N LEU A 819 5.45 15.04 33.74
CA LEU A 819 4.44 13.99 33.52
C LEU A 819 2.99 14.35 33.89
N ALA A 820 2.21 14.82 32.91
CA ALA A 820 0.76 14.97 33.07
C ALA A 820 0.12 13.60 33.40
N ASN A 821 -0.49 13.50 34.58
CA ASN A 821 -1.01 12.23 35.08
C ASN A 821 -2.39 11.91 34.51
N ILE A 822 -2.35 11.11 33.43
CA ILE A 822 -3.50 10.68 32.63
C ILE A 822 -3.71 9.16 32.77
N SER A 823 -4.93 8.68 32.52
CA SER A 823 -5.56 7.78 33.48
C SER A 823 -6.25 6.57 32.85
N SER A 824 -6.09 5.41 33.49
CA SER A 824 -6.14 4.12 32.80
C SER A 824 -5.83 2.96 33.74
N VAL A 825 -6.13 1.74 33.29
CA VAL A 825 -5.48 0.51 33.77
C VAL A 825 -4.37 0.11 32.79
N TYR A 826 -3.30 -0.48 33.30
CA TYR A 826 -2.33 -1.15 32.42
C TYR A 826 -2.97 -2.42 31.86
N TYR A 827 -2.70 -2.72 30.60
CA TYR A 827 -3.24 -3.86 29.88
C TYR A 827 -2.11 -4.78 29.40
N ASP A 828 -2.18 -6.07 29.73
CA ASP A 828 -1.36 -7.08 29.06
C ASP A 828 -2.21 -7.82 28.03
N MET A 829 -1.69 -7.93 26.81
CA MET A 829 -2.19 -8.89 25.82
C MET A 829 -2.13 -10.32 26.37
N PRO A 830 -3.08 -11.20 26.02
CA PRO A 830 -3.13 -12.57 26.51
C PRO A 830 -1.93 -13.37 25.99
N SER A 831 -1.25 -14.08 26.91
CA SER A 831 -0.04 -14.85 26.62
C SER A 831 -0.35 -16.05 25.73
N VAL A 832 0.07 -15.96 24.47
CA VAL A 832 -0.08 -17.01 23.44
C VAL A 832 0.84 -18.18 23.76
N SER A 833 0.26 -19.35 24.05
CA SER A 833 0.97 -20.57 24.50
C SER A 833 1.13 -21.66 23.43
N GLN A 834 0.53 -21.47 22.26
CA GLN A 834 0.73 -22.29 21.06
C GLN A 834 1.05 -21.36 19.90
N THR A 835 1.85 -21.81 18.93
CA THR A 835 2.11 -21.03 17.71
C THR A 835 0.80 -20.62 17.04
N HIS A 836 0.77 -19.41 16.48
CA HIS A 836 -0.30 -18.97 15.60
C HIS A 836 -0.35 -19.91 14.38
N LYS A 837 -1.54 -20.34 13.98
CA LYS A 837 -1.73 -21.33 12.92
C LYS A 837 -2.41 -20.69 11.72
N SER A 838 -1.87 -20.96 10.54
CA SER A 838 -2.37 -20.41 9.27
C SER A 838 -3.65 -21.13 8.83
N MET A 839 -4.74 -20.87 9.53
CA MET A 839 -6.04 -21.52 9.33
C MET A 839 -7.20 -20.62 9.77
N LEU A 840 -8.35 -20.79 9.12
CA LEU A 840 -9.62 -20.19 9.56
C LEU A 840 -10.12 -20.81 10.87
N LEU A 841 -10.70 -19.98 11.74
CA LEU A 841 -11.35 -20.41 12.97
C LEU A 841 -12.68 -21.15 12.71
N ARG A 842 -13.09 -21.98 13.68
CA ARG A 842 -14.38 -22.66 13.66
C ARG A 842 -15.51 -21.67 13.93
N GLY A 843 -16.60 -21.74 13.16
CA GLY A 843 -17.74 -20.84 13.29
C GLY A 843 -17.63 -19.55 12.47
N VAL A 844 -16.61 -19.45 11.61
CA VAL A 844 -16.46 -18.32 10.68
C VAL A 844 -17.51 -18.38 9.55
N GLN A 845 -18.05 -17.22 9.19
CA GLN A 845 -19.05 -17.06 8.14
C GLN A 845 -18.46 -16.21 7.01
N LEU A 846 -17.94 -16.87 5.97
CA LEU A 846 -17.27 -16.16 4.87
C LEU A 846 -18.19 -15.09 4.25
N PRO A 847 -17.66 -13.89 3.94
CA PRO A 847 -18.45 -12.83 3.32
C PRO A 847 -18.97 -13.26 1.95
N LYS A 848 -20.05 -12.61 1.50
CA LYS A 848 -20.66 -12.88 0.19
C LYS A 848 -19.63 -12.62 -0.94
N PRO A 849 -19.36 -13.60 -1.82
CA PRO A 849 -18.37 -13.44 -2.89
C PRO A 849 -18.60 -12.20 -3.77
N ALA A 850 -17.54 -11.44 -4.00
CA ALA A 850 -17.51 -10.25 -4.85
C ALA A 850 -17.08 -10.56 -6.30
N LEU A 851 -16.41 -11.69 -6.54
CA LEU A 851 -16.06 -12.13 -7.88
C LEU A 851 -17.27 -12.77 -8.59
N THR A 852 -17.52 -12.32 -9.82
CA THR A 852 -18.51 -12.95 -10.71
C THR A 852 -17.84 -14.02 -11.57
N GLN A 853 -18.64 -14.87 -12.20
CA GLN A 853 -18.13 -15.89 -13.12
C GLN A 853 -17.33 -15.30 -14.30
N SER A 854 -17.56 -14.03 -14.69
CA SER A 854 -16.75 -13.35 -15.70
C SER A 854 -15.35 -13.02 -15.17
N ASP A 855 -15.26 -12.47 -13.95
CA ASP A 855 -13.96 -12.15 -13.32
C ASP A 855 -13.12 -13.43 -13.18
N ILE A 856 -13.73 -14.53 -12.72
CA ILE A 856 -13.09 -15.84 -12.55
C ILE A 856 -12.58 -16.38 -13.90
N GLN A 857 -13.34 -16.22 -14.99
CA GLN A 857 -12.89 -16.58 -16.33
C GLN A 857 -11.75 -15.68 -16.82
N ASP A 858 -11.80 -14.37 -16.57
CA ASP A 858 -10.75 -13.44 -16.99
C ASP A 858 -9.44 -13.65 -16.24
N ILE A 859 -9.47 -13.98 -14.94
CA ILE A 859 -8.27 -14.37 -14.16
C ILE A 859 -7.66 -15.64 -14.77
N ARG A 860 -8.47 -16.69 -14.98
CA ARG A 860 -8.01 -17.96 -15.59
C ARG A 860 -7.49 -17.76 -17.00
N ASN A 861 -8.11 -16.90 -17.79
CA ASN A 861 -7.67 -16.54 -19.15
C ASN A 861 -6.35 -15.76 -19.14
N LYS A 862 -6.14 -14.84 -18.18
CA LYS A 862 -4.85 -14.13 -18.00
C LYS A 862 -3.74 -15.11 -17.63
N ALA A 863 -3.96 -15.95 -16.61
CA ALA A 863 -3.01 -16.97 -16.17
C ALA A 863 -2.60 -17.91 -17.32
N ASN A 864 -3.58 -18.45 -18.05
CA ASN A 864 -3.34 -19.35 -19.19
C ASN A 864 -2.65 -18.65 -20.39
N ARG A 865 -2.90 -17.34 -20.60
CA ARG A 865 -2.25 -16.57 -21.69
C ARG A 865 -0.83 -16.14 -21.36
N GLY A 866 -0.41 -16.14 -20.09
CA GLY A 866 0.99 -15.91 -19.68
C GLY A 866 2.00 -16.88 -20.30
N GLY A 867 1.53 -18.02 -20.85
CA GLY A 867 2.36 -18.97 -21.60
C GLY A 867 2.54 -18.66 -23.10
N ARG A 868 1.85 -17.67 -23.70
CA ARG A 868 1.97 -17.38 -25.15
C ARG A 868 1.98 -15.89 -25.51
N ASN A 869 3.14 -15.51 -26.06
CA ASN A 869 3.42 -14.33 -26.88
C ASN A 869 3.69 -12.99 -26.16
N GLY A 870 4.90 -12.46 -26.34
CA GLY A 870 5.29 -11.09 -26.02
C GLY A 870 4.72 -10.07 -27.03
N GLY A 871 3.40 -10.11 -27.22
CA GLY A 871 2.67 -9.30 -28.20
C GLY A 871 1.73 -8.31 -27.53
N PHE A 872 1.92 -7.01 -27.77
CA PHE A 872 1.12 -5.94 -27.18
C PHE A 872 -0.37 -6.04 -27.59
N GLY A 873 -1.23 -6.46 -26.66
CA GLY A 873 -2.67 -6.27 -26.79
C GLY A 873 -3.02 -4.78 -26.72
N ARG A 874 -3.68 -4.24 -27.74
CA ARG A 874 -4.19 -2.86 -27.71
C ARG A 874 -5.29 -2.73 -26.65
N GLY A 875 -5.00 -2.01 -25.56
CA GLY A 875 -6.05 -1.52 -24.66
C GLY A 875 -6.93 -0.51 -25.41
N GLY A 876 -8.15 -0.91 -25.79
CA GLY A 876 -9.12 -0.03 -26.42
C GLY A 876 -9.70 0.95 -25.40
N HIS A 877 -9.58 2.25 -25.64
CA HIS A 877 -10.21 3.27 -24.80
C HIS A 877 -11.74 3.24 -24.97
N ASN A 878 -12.44 2.60 -24.04
CA ASN A 878 -13.89 2.65 -24.00
C ASN A 878 -14.34 3.92 -23.26
N ARG A 879 -14.55 5.02 -23.99
CA ARG A 879 -15.24 6.21 -23.46
C ARG A 879 -16.71 5.84 -23.25
N GLY A 880 -17.13 5.73 -21.98
CA GLY A 880 -18.52 5.51 -21.62
C GLY A 880 -19.39 6.73 -21.94
N GLY A 881 -19.88 6.83 -23.17
CA GLY A 881 -20.94 7.77 -23.54
C GLY A 881 -22.30 7.26 -23.04
N TYR A 882 -23.03 8.10 -22.30
CA TYR A 882 -24.41 7.82 -21.92
C TYR A 882 -25.29 7.64 -23.16
N ASN A 883 -26.18 6.65 -23.14
CA ASN A 883 -27.33 6.59 -24.04
C ASN A 883 -28.51 5.86 -23.37
N GLY A 884 -29.73 6.31 -23.69
CA GLY A 884 -30.96 5.88 -23.01
C GLY A 884 -31.47 4.47 -23.39
N PRO A 885 -32.51 3.97 -22.70
CA PRO A 885 -32.96 2.58 -22.81
C PRO A 885 -33.72 2.28 -24.12
N GLY A 886 -33.14 1.44 -24.97
CA GLY A 886 -33.83 0.79 -26.09
C GLY A 886 -34.45 -0.55 -25.68
N MET A 887 -35.70 -0.80 -26.06
CA MET A 887 -36.47 -1.99 -25.65
C MET A 887 -35.98 -3.29 -26.32
N SER A 888 -36.06 -4.39 -25.57
CA SER A 888 -35.80 -5.75 -26.06
C SER A 888 -36.91 -6.29 -26.98
N ARG A 889 -36.56 -7.20 -27.90
CA ARG A 889 -37.41 -8.34 -28.30
C ARG A 889 -36.56 -9.53 -28.75
N GLY A 890 -37.11 -10.74 -28.60
CA GLY A 890 -36.38 -12.02 -28.62
C GLY A 890 -36.46 -12.82 -29.93
N PRO A 891 -35.98 -14.08 -29.93
CA PRO A 891 -35.59 -14.82 -31.15
C PRO A 891 -36.43 -16.07 -31.48
N GLN A 892 -36.31 -16.54 -32.73
CA GLN A 892 -36.51 -17.92 -33.23
C GLN A 892 -35.46 -18.12 -34.36
N GLN A 893 -34.66 -19.19 -34.42
CA GLN A 893 -35.00 -20.56 -34.87
C GLN A 893 -35.63 -20.55 -36.29
N ASP A 894 -35.04 -21.21 -37.30
CA ASP A 894 -34.92 -22.68 -37.34
C ASP A 894 -33.66 -23.20 -38.11
N ARG A 895 -33.64 -24.52 -38.37
CA ARG A 895 -32.56 -25.35 -38.94
C ARG A 895 -32.44 -25.24 -40.47
N HIS A 896 -31.30 -25.69 -41.00
CA HIS A 896 -31.27 -26.90 -41.84
C HIS A 896 -29.86 -27.53 -41.91
N GLN A 897 -29.80 -28.79 -42.36
CA GLN A 897 -28.64 -29.67 -42.31
C GLN A 897 -28.44 -30.35 -43.66
N GLY A 898 -27.19 -30.58 -44.09
CA GLY A 898 -26.86 -31.39 -45.26
C GLY A 898 -25.48 -32.03 -45.12
N GLY A 899 -25.29 -33.23 -45.66
CA GLY A 899 -24.00 -33.92 -45.61
C GLY A 899 -23.97 -35.29 -46.27
N TYR A 900 -22.90 -35.50 -47.07
CA TYR A 900 -22.35 -36.75 -47.59
C TYR A 900 -20.84 -36.49 -47.79
N GLY A 901 -19.88 -37.39 -47.59
CA GLY A 901 -19.92 -38.78 -47.12
C GLY A 901 -18.56 -39.23 -46.53
N ARG A 902 -18.36 -40.54 -46.33
CA ARG A 902 -17.17 -41.22 -45.76
C ARG A 902 -16.54 -42.16 -46.81
N PRO A 903 -15.42 -42.90 -46.58
CA PRO A 903 -14.67 -43.21 -45.34
C PRO A 903 -13.28 -42.52 -45.30
N ASN A 904 -12.27 -42.85 -44.48
CA ASN A 904 -12.02 -43.90 -43.46
C ASN A 904 -11.08 -43.31 -42.36
N GLY A 905 -10.66 -43.99 -41.28
CA GLY A 905 -10.91 -45.34 -40.75
C GLY A 905 -9.99 -45.64 -39.55
N HIS A 906 -10.46 -46.44 -38.57
CA HIS A 906 -9.85 -46.67 -37.23
C HIS A 906 -9.75 -45.41 -36.33
N TYR A 907 -10.07 -45.39 -35.04
CA TYR A 907 -10.60 -46.40 -34.09
C TYR A 907 -11.81 -45.82 -33.31
N PRO A 908 -12.80 -46.64 -32.86
CA PRO A 908 -13.88 -46.20 -31.97
C PRO A 908 -13.57 -46.41 -30.46
N PRO A 909 -14.35 -45.79 -29.53
CA PRO A 909 -14.09 -45.79 -28.08
C PRO A 909 -14.95 -46.81 -27.29
N PRO A 910 -14.66 -47.02 -25.98
CA PRO A 910 -15.51 -47.79 -25.07
C PRO A 910 -16.32 -46.94 -24.08
N ALA A 911 -17.47 -47.48 -23.67
CA ALA A 911 -18.14 -47.20 -22.40
C ALA A 911 -18.54 -48.54 -21.75
N ALA A 912 -18.95 -48.49 -20.48
CA ALA A 912 -19.63 -49.51 -19.64
C ALA A 912 -20.19 -50.80 -20.32
N SER A 913 -20.18 -52.00 -19.71
CA SER A 913 -19.73 -52.42 -18.35
C SER A 913 -19.91 -53.95 -18.08
N HIS A 914 -19.08 -54.55 -17.21
CA HIS A 914 -19.23 -55.90 -16.56
C HIS A 914 -19.17 -57.15 -17.51
N HIS A 915 -18.70 -58.36 -17.14
CA HIS A 915 -18.03 -58.88 -15.92
C HIS A 915 -17.25 -60.21 -16.19
N VAL A 916 -16.08 -60.40 -15.53
CA VAL A 916 -15.43 -61.64 -14.99
C VAL A 916 -15.25 -62.91 -15.87
N PRO A 917 -14.02 -63.45 -15.94
CA PRO A 917 -13.72 -64.83 -15.49
C PRO A 917 -12.39 -64.93 -14.67
N PRO A 918 -11.80 -66.12 -14.41
CA PRO A 918 -11.98 -67.01 -13.25
C PRO A 918 -10.82 -66.92 -12.20
N PRO A 919 -10.83 -67.67 -11.06
CA PRO A 919 -10.06 -67.32 -9.86
C PRO A 919 -8.81 -68.19 -9.55
N PRO A 920 -7.88 -67.70 -8.70
CA PRO A 920 -7.03 -68.51 -7.83
C PRO A 920 -7.74 -68.86 -6.50
N GLY A 921 -7.14 -69.76 -5.70
CA GLY A 921 -7.79 -70.41 -4.54
C GLY A 921 -8.10 -69.54 -3.30
N ALA A 922 -8.89 -70.15 -2.41
CA ALA A 922 -9.38 -69.64 -1.11
C ALA A 922 -8.26 -69.51 -0.04
N PRO A 923 -8.50 -68.93 1.17
CA PRO A 923 -9.80 -68.59 1.77
C PRO A 923 -9.93 -67.22 2.50
N GLY A 924 -11.17 -66.88 2.88
CA GLY A 924 -11.47 -65.94 3.98
C GLY A 924 -12.41 -64.77 3.63
N PHE A 925 -13.74 -64.97 3.68
CA PHE A 925 -14.72 -63.87 3.60
C PHE A 925 -16.08 -64.18 4.23
N GLY A 926 -16.74 -63.15 4.77
CA GLY A 926 -18.15 -63.16 5.22
C GLY A 926 -18.34 -62.60 6.64
N ILE A 927 -19.37 -61.81 6.98
CA ILE A 927 -20.49 -61.23 6.20
C ILE A 927 -20.87 -59.86 6.83
N GLY A 928 -21.20 -58.86 6.00
CA GLY A 928 -22.27 -57.86 6.26
C GLY A 928 -22.10 -56.77 7.35
N VAL A 929 -22.45 -55.54 6.98
CA VAL A 929 -22.79 -54.40 7.89
C VAL A 929 -24.21 -53.93 7.51
N PRO A 930 -25.04 -53.43 8.44
CA PRO A 930 -24.98 -52.02 8.90
C PRO A 930 -25.48 -51.81 10.36
N PRO A 931 -25.78 -50.58 10.85
CA PRO A 931 -25.00 -49.33 10.87
C PRO A 931 -24.76 -48.79 12.31
N PRO A 932 -23.89 -47.78 12.54
CA PRO A 932 -23.72 -47.14 13.85
C PRO A 932 -24.62 -45.90 14.09
N PRO A 933 -24.90 -45.50 15.36
CA PRO A 933 -25.85 -44.43 15.72
C PRO A 933 -25.20 -43.05 16.04
N PRO A 934 -26.00 -41.98 16.30
CA PRO A 934 -25.51 -40.64 16.68
C PRO A 934 -24.93 -40.55 18.11
N PRO A 935 -24.19 -39.46 18.46
CA PRO A 935 -23.36 -39.40 19.67
C PRO A 935 -24.14 -39.15 20.97
N ALA A 936 -23.57 -39.63 22.08
CA ALA A 936 -24.09 -39.46 23.44
C ALA A 936 -23.11 -38.70 24.36
N HIS A 937 -23.63 -38.15 25.45
CA HIS A 937 -22.87 -37.38 26.45
C HIS A 937 -22.05 -38.28 27.40
N TYR A 938 -21.00 -37.71 27.99
CA TYR A 938 -20.38 -38.24 29.20
C TYR A 938 -21.37 -38.24 30.38
N TYR A 939 -21.47 -39.34 31.11
CA TYR A 939 -21.30 -39.36 32.57
C TYR A 939 -20.86 -40.77 33.03
N ASN A 940 -20.68 -40.95 34.34
CA ASN A 940 -19.73 -41.93 34.90
C ASN A 940 -20.39 -42.94 35.88
N ASN A 941 -19.71 -44.08 36.07
CA ASN A 941 -19.79 -45.04 37.17
C ASN A 941 -21.03 -45.97 37.35
N GLN A 942 -20.69 -47.27 37.38
CA GLN A 942 -21.00 -48.27 38.42
C GLN A 942 -22.40 -48.93 38.55
N GLN A 943 -22.38 -50.22 38.18
CA GLN A 943 -22.68 -51.41 39.02
C GLN A 943 -24.11 -51.98 39.20
N TYR A 944 -24.13 -53.32 39.05
CA TYR A 944 -24.96 -54.36 39.68
C TYR A 944 -26.52 -54.31 39.64
N ASP A 945 -27.07 -55.02 38.64
CA ASP A 945 -27.66 -56.37 38.80
C ASP A 945 -29.20 -56.62 38.92
N ASN A 946 -29.57 -57.76 38.33
CA ASN A 946 -30.68 -58.69 38.62
C ASN A 946 -32.17 -58.25 38.68
N ARG A 947 -32.91 -58.74 37.67
CA ARG A 947 -34.15 -59.58 37.73
C ARG A 947 -35.53 -59.04 37.32
N HIS A 948 -36.09 -59.84 36.40
CA HIS A 948 -37.50 -60.17 36.16
C HIS A 948 -38.40 -59.07 35.57
N GLY A 949 -39.40 -59.50 34.81
CA GLY A 949 -40.33 -58.65 34.09
C GLY A 949 -41.73 -59.23 34.05
N GLY A 950 -42.70 -58.43 33.61
CA GLY A 950 -44.12 -58.80 33.55
C GLY A 950 -44.88 -57.96 32.53
N VAL A 951 -45.12 -58.56 31.37
CA VAL A 951 -46.15 -58.21 30.36
C VAL A 951 -47.41 -59.05 30.76
N PRO A 952 -48.67 -58.75 30.34
CA PRO A 952 -49.07 -57.92 29.20
C PRO A 952 -50.34 -57.04 29.33
N GLY A 953 -50.68 -56.32 28.26
CA GLY A 953 -51.96 -55.66 28.00
C GLY A 953 -52.11 -55.33 26.50
N TYR A 954 -53.32 -55.35 25.92
CA TYR A 954 -53.53 -55.39 24.46
C TYR A 954 -54.30 -54.18 23.86
N ASN A 955 -54.13 -54.00 22.54
CA ASN A 955 -54.79 -53.06 21.62
C ASN A 955 -56.34 -52.98 21.72
N ASN A 956 -56.97 -51.90 21.19
CA ASN A 956 -57.54 -51.85 19.81
C ASN A 956 -58.29 -50.53 19.43
N GLN A 957 -58.54 -50.34 18.12
CA GLN A 957 -59.51 -49.46 17.41
C GLN A 957 -59.23 -47.94 17.21
N TYR A 958 -59.80 -47.23 16.20
CA TYR A 958 -59.79 -47.41 14.71
C TYR A 958 -60.41 -46.18 13.97
N ARG A 959 -59.91 -45.81 12.77
CA ARG A 959 -60.43 -44.77 11.81
C ARG A 959 -60.33 -43.30 12.29
N GLY A 960 -60.29 -42.23 11.47
CA GLY A 960 -60.48 -42.02 10.01
C GLY A 960 -59.87 -40.67 9.48
N PRO A 961 -60.13 -40.22 8.22
CA PRO A 961 -59.04 -39.85 7.28
C PRO A 961 -58.91 -38.33 6.82
N PRO A 962 -58.57 -37.90 5.57
CA PRO A 962 -57.24 -37.27 5.28
C PRO A 962 -57.23 -35.94 4.42
N GLN A 963 -56.04 -35.58 3.87
CA GLN A 963 -55.71 -34.45 2.92
C GLN A 963 -56.21 -34.70 1.45
N PRO A 964 -55.72 -34.05 0.34
CA PRO A 964 -54.93 -32.81 0.07
C PRO A 964 -55.70 -31.81 -0.89
N PRO A 965 -55.42 -31.52 -2.21
CA PRO A 965 -54.20 -31.26 -3.02
C PRO A 965 -54.19 -30.09 -4.08
N ARG A 966 -52.97 -29.52 -4.35
CA ARG A 966 -52.46 -28.96 -5.65
C ARG A 966 -53.03 -27.63 -6.24
N GLY A 967 -52.38 -27.12 -7.31
CA GLY A 967 -52.70 -25.89 -8.08
C GLY A 967 -52.14 -25.89 -9.53
N ALA A 968 -52.39 -24.84 -10.32
CA ALA A 968 -52.00 -24.72 -11.75
C ALA A 968 -51.85 -23.25 -12.25
N SER A 969 -51.59 -23.05 -13.56
CA SER A 969 -51.18 -21.76 -14.20
C SER A 969 -52.34 -20.91 -14.76
N GLY A 970 -52.07 -19.65 -15.16
CA GLY A 970 -53.02 -18.68 -15.74
C GLY A 970 -52.33 -17.54 -16.53
N TYR A 971 -53.07 -16.85 -17.41
CA TYR A 971 -52.54 -16.00 -18.50
C TYR A 971 -53.35 -14.69 -18.67
N GLN A 972 -52.71 -13.57 -19.06
CA GLN A 972 -53.33 -12.25 -19.40
C GLN A 972 -54.12 -11.57 -18.24
N GLY A 973 -54.50 -10.27 -18.27
CA GLY A 973 -54.23 -9.15 -19.18
C GLY A 973 -55.19 -7.97 -18.91
N TYR A 974 -54.93 -6.77 -19.49
CA TYR A 974 -55.70 -5.51 -19.36
C TYR A 974 -55.69 -4.79 -17.98
N ARG A 975 -56.08 -3.50 -17.81
CA ARG A 975 -55.84 -2.26 -18.62
C ARG A 975 -56.35 -0.97 -17.91
N GLY A 976 -55.48 -0.27 -17.19
CA GLY A 976 -55.41 1.21 -17.13
C GLY A 976 -56.49 2.05 -16.41
N GLN A 977 -56.31 3.37 -16.60
CA GLN A 977 -57.11 4.55 -16.18
C GLN A 977 -57.09 5.01 -14.70
N SER A 978 -56.39 6.14 -14.50
CA SER A 978 -56.51 7.07 -13.38
C SER A 978 -57.56 8.16 -13.65
N TYR A 979 -58.20 8.65 -12.59
CA TYR A 979 -58.77 10.00 -12.40
C TYR A 979 -59.03 10.19 -10.87
N ASP A 980 -59.28 11.37 -10.30
CA ASP A 980 -58.57 12.68 -10.35
C ASP A 980 -59.11 13.56 -9.18
N ILE A 981 -58.44 14.66 -8.85
CA ILE A 981 -58.82 15.85 -8.03
C ILE A 981 -60.10 15.82 -7.13
N GLY A 982 -59.94 16.23 -5.85
CA GLY A 982 -61.05 16.72 -4.99
C GLY A 982 -60.60 17.49 -3.74
N ARG A 983 -61.08 18.72 -3.53
CA ARG A 983 -60.78 19.61 -2.36
C ARG A 983 -62.03 19.77 -1.45
N GLY A 984 -61.88 20.14 -0.17
CA GLY A 984 -62.99 20.86 0.52
C GLY A 984 -63.04 20.97 2.06
N SER A 985 -62.24 21.87 2.66
CA SER A 985 -62.57 22.81 3.77
C SER A 985 -63.69 22.58 4.84
N GLY A 986 -63.33 22.72 6.13
CA GLY A 986 -64.19 23.24 7.24
C GLY A 986 -65.07 22.23 8.01
N GLY A 987 -65.45 22.46 9.28
CA GLY A 987 -65.11 23.52 10.25
C GLY A 987 -66.00 23.49 11.53
N TYR A 988 -65.62 24.23 12.59
CA TYR A 988 -66.33 24.44 13.88
C TYR A 988 -66.43 23.22 14.84
N GLY A 989 -66.44 23.37 16.18
CA GLY A 989 -66.19 24.57 17.02
C GLY A 989 -66.57 24.39 18.51
N SER A 990 -66.12 25.33 19.37
CA SER A 990 -66.42 25.46 20.83
C SER A 990 -65.82 24.37 21.77
N GLY A 991 -65.43 24.64 23.02
CA GLY A 991 -65.29 25.92 23.74
C GLY A 991 -65.09 25.73 25.26
N GLY A 992 -64.32 26.59 25.92
CA GLY A 992 -64.07 26.53 27.38
C GLY A 992 -63.13 27.65 27.85
N HIS A 993 -63.42 28.30 28.97
CA HIS A 993 -62.84 29.60 29.34
C HIS A 993 -62.15 29.59 30.72
N GLY A 994 -61.04 30.32 30.83
CA GLY A 994 -60.70 31.04 32.07
C GLY A 994 -59.44 30.61 32.84
N SER A 995 -58.37 31.40 32.71
CA SER A 995 -58.09 32.44 33.72
C SER A 995 -57.15 33.52 33.15
N ARG A 996 -57.05 34.68 33.81
CA ARG A 996 -56.15 35.79 33.42
C ARG A 996 -55.18 36.10 34.57
N GLY A 997 -53.91 36.31 34.23
CA GLY A 997 -52.89 36.82 35.13
C GLY A 997 -51.91 37.72 34.38
N ASN A 998 -52.25 39.00 34.20
CA ASN A 998 -51.31 40.01 33.71
C ASN A 998 -50.52 40.56 34.90
N TYR A 999 -49.19 40.59 34.79
CA TYR A 999 -48.41 41.72 35.29
C TYR A 999 -47.40 42.16 34.22
N ARG A 1000 -46.96 43.40 34.32
CA ARG A 1000 -46.34 44.17 33.23
C ARG A 1000 -44.97 44.71 33.67
N ASP A 1001 -44.25 45.23 32.68
CA ASP A 1001 -43.11 46.12 32.79
C ASP A 1001 -41.80 45.49 33.27
N GLY A 1002 -40.76 45.63 32.44
CA GLY A 1002 -39.37 45.34 32.81
C GLY A 1002 -38.56 46.64 32.87
N ARG A 1003 -37.25 46.53 33.12
CA ARG A 1003 -36.28 47.62 32.89
C ARG A 1003 -34.93 47.10 32.42
N SER A 1004 -34.18 48.00 31.79
CA SER A 1004 -32.94 47.75 31.09
C SER A 1004 -31.70 48.17 31.89
N TYR A 1005 -30.54 47.69 31.43
CA TYR A 1005 -29.20 47.92 31.97
C TYR A 1005 -28.97 47.25 33.35
N ARG A 1006 -27.79 46.69 33.61
CA ARG A 1006 -26.47 47.01 33.03
C ARG A 1006 -25.70 45.78 32.56
#